data_AF-A0A929YAN2-F1
#
_entry.id   AF-A0A929YAN2-F1
#
_cell.length_a   1.000
_cell.length_b   1.000
_cell.length_c   1.000
_cell.angle_alpha   90.00
_cell.angle_beta   90.00
_cell.angle_gamma   90.00
#
_symmetry.space_group_name_H-M   'P 1'
#
loop_
_entity.id
_entity.type
_entity.pdbx_description
1 polymer ?
#
loop_
_entity_poly.entity_id
_entity_poly.type
_entity_poly.pdbx_seq_one_letter_code
_entity_poly.pdbx_strand_id
1 'polypeptide(L)'
;ITDAQKKYDARLVGGNVLSQASLLNTPLSTDSQYNGSWISYDYKPKISDPYGTYSDLMWVEYNADTKYPVEYRANENHNVKLFKDDYQLLGSNPKGKWIGRMDPITILPTEELTVSSSAKKEQEVDSMYRTYVPGNPETIMKMRREANYKLRVQNFTSNPVTEFSVYFPIPKTGQNWGNTINPEGGFQYDNVLRHGLSRVPKGFRVYYAKNVEPTAHYENWDDENWTEQDATKGWSESDWKAVNFVKMVWVGTDDHKAIVNQDDYQAVFDLGVDEETVKEAQMGTKNVWKPYFLRKYTNSTSWVAGEPVAAMLSPGIIKGTVWVDQNVNGVLNGKRDPGEEAAAGVTVQLYDVRNSANPVEEVTTDTNGAYRFEGLVNGDYASGNQYKVVVTRDANTYSSFTIRGENMVFTPDPSQPNKASREVSAAPSGTEESYDVGLVKPGIVMDAPIVHKKVSGANARPETFVFEWTAVPDPNTLPGGRSYLPMPNGLNAESVQASLQTGTEKEMTLGSLSFTQAGTYAYRLKEINTGAANYTYDETSYTITYEIRIDENTHQTIGKRTIERGGELLPAASVCTFTNIYVAPGGGTTPGTSGETPGTNPGTPGIRGGSVPQGGDVLGARRDTGRNPEKPSLLDSPAVLGMRRALTGDGFDLAMHTGAVVLCSCAAVLLILAGREQKKKGSR
;
A
#
# COMPACT_ATOMS: atom_id res chain seq x y z
N ILE A 1 -54.48 -1.29 54.87
CA ILE A 1 -55.27 -0.16 55.41
C ILE A 1 -55.63 0.73 54.24
N THR A 2 -56.92 0.75 53.94
CA THR A 2 -57.60 1.52 52.90
C THR A 2 -57.54 3.01 53.24
N ASP A 3 -56.91 3.86 52.41
CA ASP A 3 -57.44 5.20 52.11
C ASP A 3 -56.66 5.97 51.05
N ALA A 4 -57.38 6.84 50.33
CA ALA A 4 -57.06 7.39 49.02
C ALA A 4 -56.30 8.74 49.00
N GLN A 5 -55.67 9.19 50.08
CA GLN A 5 -54.82 10.38 50.04
C GLN A 5 -53.61 10.23 50.97
N LYS A 6 -52.44 10.00 50.38
CA LYS A 6 -51.16 10.27 51.04
C LYS A 6 -50.31 11.12 50.12
N LYS A 7 -50.35 12.44 50.33
CA LYS A 7 -49.17 13.28 50.08
C LYS A 7 -48.12 12.85 51.10
N TYR A 8 -46.95 12.48 50.63
CA TYR A 8 -45.78 12.24 51.47
C TYR A 8 -44.80 13.38 51.20
N ASP A 9 -44.54 14.20 52.21
CA ASP A 9 -43.45 15.18 52.16
C ASP A 9 -42.13 14.47 52.51
N ALA A 10 -41.25 14.34 51.53
CA ALA A 10 -39.87 13.90 51.73
C ALA A 10 -38.95 15.13 51.71
N ARG A 11 -38.16 15.33 52.78
CA ARG A 11 -37.02 16.25 52.77
C ARG A 11 -35.74 15.46 52.49
N LEU A 12 -34.93 15.98 51.57
CA LEU A 12 -33.64 15.42 51.17
C LEU A 12 -32.54 15.83 52.15
N VAL A 13 -31.88 14.85 52.77
CA VAL A 13 -30.52 14.99 53.33
C VAL A 13 -29.78 13.66 53.14
N GLY A 14 -28.73 13.65 52.30
CA GLY A 14 -27.63 12.68 52.28
C GLY A 14 -27.91 11.20 51.90
N GLY A 15 -27.64 10.84 50.65
CA GLY A 15 -26.89 9.62 50.25
C GLY A 15 -27.40 8.19 50.51
N ASN A 16 -28.41 7.92 51.36
CA ASN A 16 -28.95 6.56 51.56
C ASN A 16 -30.47 6.60 51.79
N VAL A 17 -31.25 5.80 51.06
CA VAL A 17 -32.69 5.66 51.32
C VAL A 17 -32.91 4.66 52.46
N LEU A 18 -33.16 5.16 53.67
CA LEU A 18 -33.67 4.36 54.77
C LEU A 18 -35.20 4.50 54.85
N SER A 19 -35.90 3.40 55.17
CA SER A 19 -37.33 3.46 55.50
C SER A 19 -37.57 4.20 56.83
N GLN A 20 -38.73 4.83 57.03
CA GLN A 20 -39.04 5.53 58.29
C GLN A 20 -39.00 4.61 59.53
N ALA A 21 -39.13 3.29 59.35
CA ALA A 21 -38.96 2.32 60.43
C ALA A 21 -37.50 2.21 60.94
N SER A 22 -36.51 2.41 60.08
CA SER A 22 -35.10 2.50 60.47
C SER A 22 -34.78 3.82 61.17
N LEU A 23 -35.49 4.90 60.81
CA LEU A 23 -35.28 6.24 61.34
C LEU A 23 -35.77 6.42 62.79
N LEU A 24 -36.83 5.69 63.18
CA LEU A 24 -37.39 5.74 64.55
C LEU A 24 -36.52 5.04 65.61
N ASN A 25 -35.51 4.26 65.19
CA ASN A 25 -34.66 3.44 66.06
C ASN A 25 -33.24 3.99 66.27
N THR A 26 -32.91 5.18 65.75
CA THR A 26 -31.55 5.76 65.87
C THR A 26 -31.62 7.10 66.60
N PRO A 27 -31.26 7.18 67.90
CA PRO A 27 -31.68 8.31 68.74
C PRO A 27 -30.91 9.63 68.58
N LEU A 28 -29.80 9.74 67.83
CA LEU A 28 -28.97 10.97 67.81
C LEU A 28 -28.28 11.23 66.45
N SER A 29 -28.04 12.53 66.19
CA SER A 29 -27.57 13.18 64.95
C SER A 29 -26.12 12.87 64.53
N THR A 30 -25.89 13.04 63.23
CA THR A 30 -24.69 12.83 62.40
C THR A 30 -23.52 13.80 62.63
N ASP A 31 -22.32 13.39 62.20
CA ASP A 31 -21.48 14.23 61.33
C ASP A 31 -20.88 13.36 60.21
N SER A 32 -20.99 13.80 58.95
CA SER A 32 -20.27 13.21 57.82
C SER A 32 -20.16 14.26 56.72
N GLN A 33 -19.02 14.92 56.68
CA GLN A 33 -18.65 15.99 55.76
C GLN A 33 -18.10 15.50 54.40
N TYR A 34 -18.32 14.24 54.00
CA TYR A 34 -17.72 13.72 52.76
C TYR A 34 -18.71 12.86 51.96
N ASN A 35 -19.28 13.45 50.91
CA ASN A 35 -20.10 12.73 49.93
C ASN A 35 -19.48 12.88 48.53
N GLY A 36 -18.64 11.92 48.13
CA GLY A 36 -18.30 11.66 46.74
C GLY A 36 -19.16 10.50 46.21
N SER A 37 -19.57 10.56 44.94
CA SER A 37 -20.03 9.36 44.22
C SER A 37 -18.80 8.53 43.87
N TRP A 38 -18.73 7.29 44.37
CA TRP A 38 -17.63 6.38 44.05
C TRP A 38 -17.95 5.65 42.77
N ILE A 39 -17.17 5.89 41.71
CA ILE A 39 -17.16 5.01 40.55
C ILE A 39 -16.15 3.91 40.85
N SER A 40 -16.65 2.71 41.15
CA SER A 40 -15.81 1.53 41.28
C SER A 40 -15.67 0.86 39.92
N TYR A 41 -14.45 0.84 39.38
CA TYR A 41 -14.10 -0.02 38.26
C TYR A 41 -13.40 -1.27 38.82
N ASP A 42 -13.74 -2.45 38.31
CA ASP A 42 -12.94 -3.66 38.56
C ASP A 42 -11.70 -3.61 37.65
N TYR A 43 -10.77 -2.71 37.98
CA TYR A 43 -9.57 -2.42 37.21
C TYR A 43 -8.34 -2.55 38.10
N LYS A 44 -7.35 -3.34 37.67
CA LYS A 44 -6.05 -3.46 38.33
C LYS A 44 -5.06 -2.54 37.60
N PRO A 45 -4.67 -1.39 38.18
CA PRO A 45 -3.78 -0.44 37.53
C PRO A 45 -2.47 -1.08 37.10
N LYS A 46 -2.02 -0.78 35.89
CA LYS A 46 -0.72 -1.18 35.32
C LYS A 46 0.20 0.01 35.20
N ILE A 47 1.49 -0.26 35.14
CA ILE A 47 2.55 0.74 34.97
C ILE A 47 2.47 1.50 33.63
N SER A 48 1.90 0.85 32.60
CA SER A 48 1.67 1.43 31.27
C SER A 48 0.47 2.36 31.25
N ASP A 49 -0.29 2.41 32.32
CA ASP A 49 -1.50 3.21 32.35
C ASP A 49 -1.12 4.69 32.36
N PRO A 50 -1.81 5.49 31.55
CA PRO A 50 -1.49 6.89 31.47
C PRO A 50 -1.89 7.53 32.81
N TYR A 51 -0.89 7.97 33.57
CA TYR A 51 -1.06 8.66 34.85
C TYR A 51 -1.09 10.18 34.62
N GLY A 52 -1.75 10.90 35.51
CA GLY A 52 -1.93 12.35 35.38
C GLY A 52 -3.31 12.82 35.78
N THR A 53 -3.52 14.12 35.68
CA THR A 53 -4.79 14.76 35.98
C THR A 53 -5.57 14.98 34.68
N TYR A 54 -6.66 14.25 34.51
CA TYR A 54 -7.55 14.37 33.37
C TYR A 54 -8.63 15.40 33.70
N SER A 55 -8.56 16.55 33.05
CA SER A 55 -9.46 17.68 33.26
C SER A 55 -10.37 17.99 32.07
N ASP A 56 -10.14 17.32 30.93
CA ASP A 56 -10.99 17.41 29.75
C ASP A 56 -12.35 16.79 30.04
N LEU A 57 -13.43 17.44 29.59
CA LEU A 57 -14.82 17.17 29.98
C LEU A 57 -15.15 15.66 29.99
N MET A 58 -15.09 15.06 31.18
CA MET A 58 -15.61 13.71 31.39
C MET A 58 -17.07 13.80 31.77
N TRP A 59 -17.87 13.08 31.02
CA TRP A 59 -19.31 13.02 31.11
C TRP A 59 -19.71 11.61 31.55
N VAL A 60 -20.39 11.48 32.67
CA VAL A 60 -20.93 10.18 33.12
C VAL A 60 -22.43 10.15 32.91
N GLU A 61 -22.90 9.05 32.34
CA GLU A 61 -24.32 8.76 32.17
C GLU A 61 -24.91 8.29 33.50
N TYR A 62 -25.83 9.07 34.07
CA TYR A 62 -26.56 8.66 35.28
C TYR A 62 -27.77 7.81 34.89
N ASN A 63 -27.60 6.49 34.89
CA ASN A 63 -28.67 5.55 34.58
C ASN A 63 -29.45 5.21 35.86
N ALA A 64 -30.69 5.68 35.97
CA ALA A 64 -31.63 5.20 36.98
C ALA A 64 -32.71 4.37 36.27
N ASP A 65 -32.46 3.07 36.06
CA ASP A 65 -33.50 2.14 35.57
C ASP A 65 -34.48 1.85 36.72
N THR A 66 -35.32 2.84 37.02
CA THR A 66 -36.37 2.77 38.02
C THR A 66 -37.72 3.10 37.39
N LYS A 67 -38.76 2.45 37.91
CA LYS A 67 -40.16 2.64 37.48
C LYS A 67 -40.78 3.90 38.08
N TYR A 68 -40.05 4.59 38.95
CA TYR A 68 -40.48 5.78 39.68
C TYR A 68 -39.86 7.04 39.05
N PRO A 69 -40.56 8.18 39.03
CA PRO A 69 -40.02 9.43 38.52
C PRO A 69 -38.82 9.88 39.35
N VAL A 70 -37.67 10.10 38.70
CA VAL A 70 -36.44 10.62 39.28
C VAL A 70 -36.35 12.11 38.96
N GLU A 71 -36.20 12.95 39.98
CA GLU A 71 -35.99 14.39 39.80
C GLU A 71 -34.50 14.72 39.97
N TYR A 72 -33.88 15.20 38.89
CA TYR A 72 -32.49 15.65 38.90
C TYR A 72 -32.41 17.12 39.31
N ARG A 73 -31.65 17.43 40.35
CA ARG A 73 -31.41 18.82 40.77
C ARG A 73 -30.28 19.42 39.94
N ALA A 74 -30.58 20.50 39.23
CA ALA A 74 -29.61 21.18 38.35
C ALA A 74 -28.50 21.93 39.12
N ASN A 75 -28.75 22.31 40.38
CA ASN A 75 -27.78 23.04 41.21
C ASN A 75 -27.80 22.48 42.65
N GLU A 76 -26.77 21.72 43.02
CA GLU A 76 -26.39 21.52 44.42
C GLU A 76 -25.03 22.15 44.68
N ASN A 77 -24.81 22.63 45.91
CA ASN A 77 -23.61 23.38 46.34
C ASN A 77 -22.31 22.54 46.39
N HIS A 78 -22.28 21.35 45.79
CA HIS A 78 -21.12 20.47 45.78
C HIS A 78 -20.92 19.98 44.34
N ASN A 79 -19.86 20.48 43.69
CA ASN A 79 -19.13 20.15 42.43
C ASN A 79 -19.72 19.26 41.31
N VAL A 80 -20.88 18.64 41.44
CA VAL A 80 -21.53 17.84 40.41
C VAL A 80 -22.57 18.70 39.71
N LYS A 81 -22.27 19.13 38.48
CA LYS A 81 -23.24 19.79 37.60
C LYS A 81 -23.82 18.77 36.63
N LEU A 82 -25.13 18.59 36.68
CA LEU A 82 -25.90 17.78 35.73
C LEU A 82 -26.47 18.67 34.64
N PHE A 83 -26.34 18.23 33.39
CA PHE A 83 -26.77 18.95 32.20
C PHE A 83 -27.70 18.07 31.38
N LYS A 84 -28.66 18.71 30.71
CA LYS A 84 -29.41 18.04 29.65
C LYS A 84 -28.48 17.79 28.48
N ASP A 85 -28.69 16.67 27.79
CA ASP A 85 -27.96 16.33 26.58
C ASP A 85 -28.46 17.13 25.37
N ASP A 86 -28.41 18.46 25.46
CA ASP A 86 -28.95 19.37 24.43
C ASP A 86 -28.12 19.30 23.12
N TYR A 87 -26.93 18.71 23.18
CA TYR A 87 -26.01 18.58 22.06
C TYR A 87 -25.94 17.15 21.48
N GLN A 88 -26.79 16.23 21.94
CA GLN A 88 -26.84 14.83 21.48
C GLN A 88 -25.50 14.07 21.62
N LEU A 89 -24.75 14.33 22.70
CA LEU A 89 -23.48 13.65 22.99
C LEU A 89 -23.68 12.15 23.25
N LEU A 90 -24.88 11.73 23.68
CA LEU A 90 -25.25 10.32 23.86
C LEU A 90 -25.92 9.73 22.61
N GLY A 91 -25.93 10.44 21.48
CA GLY A 91 -26.64 10.05 20.26
C GLY A 91 -28.16 10.07 20.45
N SER A 92 -28.85 9.00 20.08
CA SER A 92 -30.28 8.88 20.38
C SER A 92 -30.43 8.68 21.89
N ASN A 93 -30.95 9.69 22.60
CA ASN A 93 -31.21 9.68 24.03
C ASN A 93 -32.72 9.48 24.33
N PRO A 94 -33.32 8.33 24.00
CA PRO A 94 -34.77 8.11 24.06
C PRO A 94 -35.32 8.07 25.48
N LYS A 95 -34.45 7.96 26.50
CA LYS A 95 -34.82 7.93 27.93
C LYS A 95 -34.59 9.28 28.64
N GLY A 96 -34.17 10.33 27.93
CA GLY A 96 -33.98 11.66 28.52
C GLY A 96 -32.91 11.70 29.61
N LYS A 97 -31.83 10.93 29.44
CA LYS A 97 -30.73 10.81 30.40
C LYS A 97 -29.97 12.13 30.53
N TRP A 98 -29.57 12.45 31.76
CA TRP A 98 -28.77 13.64 32.07
C TRP A 98 -27.29 13.29 32.14
N ILE A 99 -26.46 14.25 31.78
CA ILE A 99 -25.00 14.11 31.74
C ILE A 99 -24.38 14.86 32.91
N GLY A 100 -23.53 14.21 33.70
CA GLY A 100 -22.81 14.87 34.80
C GLY A 100 -21.37 15.22 34.43
N ARG A 101 -20.95 16.46 34.68
CA ARG A 101 -19.53 16.84 34.64
C ARG A 101 -18.85 16.40 35.93
N MET A 102 -17.77 15.63 35.82
CA MET A 102 -16.90 15.30 36.96
C MET A 102 -15.78 16.32 37.16
N ASP A 103 -15.33 16.45 38.41
CA ASP A 103 -14.05 17.08 38.74
C ASP A 103 -12.88 16.29 38.11
N PRO A 104 -11.70 16.91 37.93
CA PRO A 104 -10.55 16.23 37.36
C PRO A 104 -10.23 14.94 38.10
N ILE A 105 -10.11 13.83 37.38
CA ILE A 105 -9.62 12.58 37.97
C ILE A 105 -8.10 12.62 37.92
N THR A 106 -7.47 12.51 39.09
CA THR A 106 -6.02 12.31 39.18
C THR A 106 -5.75 10.83 39.33
N ILE A 107 -5.19 10.24 38.28
CA ILE A 107 -4.66 8.88 38.32
C ILE A 107 -3.23 8.98 38.84
N LEU A 108 -3.01 8.50 40.07
CA LEU A 108 -1.67 8.43 40.65
C LEU A 108 -0.89 7.29 40.01
N PRO A 109 0.44 7.44 39.82
CA PRO A 109 1.27 6.33 39.39
C PRO A 109 1.17 5.18 40.40
N THR A 110 1.05 3.96 39.89
CA THR A 110 1.03 2.75 40.73
C THR A 110 2.37 2.63 41.47
N GLU A 111 2.36 2.64 42.80
CA GLU A 111 3.56 2.34 43.62
C GLU A 111 3.86 0.84 43.55
N GLU A 112 4.52 0.41 42.47
CA GLU A 112 4.85 -1.00 42.27
C GLU A 112 6.24 -1.19 41.63
N LEU A 113 6.88 -2.30 42.00
CA LEU A 113 7.99 -2.88 41.24
C LEU A 113 7.37 -3.84 40.23
N THR A 114 7.42 -3.49 38.95
CA THR A 114 6.85 -4.29 37.87
C THR A 114 7.96 -4.96 37.08
N VAL A 115 7.74 -6.24 36.76
CA VAL A 115 8.53 -6.99 35.81
C VAL A 115 7.60 -7.38 34.66
N SER A 116 7.86 -6.84 33.48
CA SER A 116 7.01 -7.07 32.30
C SER A 116 7.77 -7.83 31.22
N SER A 117 7.09 -8.79 30.60
CA SER A 117 7.57 -9.50 29.42
C SER A 117 6.86 -9.03 28.17
N SER A 118 7.61 -8.84 27.09
CA SER A 118 7.07 -8.48 25.79
C SER A 118 7.85 -9.14 24.66
N ALA A 119 7.22 -9.31 23.49
CA ALA A 119 7.90 -9.90 22.34
C ALA A 119 7.57 -9.20 21.02
N LYS A 120 8.51 -9.25 20.09
CA LYS A 120 8.36 -8.81 18.69
C LYS A 120 9.03 -9.81 17.75
N LYS A 121 8.68 -9.77 16.46
CA LYS A 121 9.48 -10.44 15.44
C LYS A 121 10.82 -9.70 15.30
N GLU A 122 11.89 -10.42 15.01
CA GLU A 122 13.23 -9.80 14.93
C GLU A 122 13.28 -8.61 13.96
N GLN A 123 12.62 -8.75 12.80
CA GLN A 123 12.56 -7.74 11.74
C GLN A 123 11.66 -6.54 12.05
N GLU A 124 10.82 -6.61 13.10
CA GLU A 124 9.97 -5.50 13.50
C GLU A 124 10.78 -4.43 14.24
N VAL A 125 10.36 -3.18 14.11
CA VAL A 125 10.94 -2.05 14.86
C VAL A 125 10.62 -2.12 16.36
N ASP A 126 11.41 -1.45 17.20
CA ASP A 126 11.28 -1.51 18.66
C ASP A 126 9.96 -0.96 19.24
N SER A 127 9.17 -0.21 18.48
CA SER A 127 7.83 0.20 18.94
C SER A 127 6.79 -0.93 18.87
N MET A 128 7.13 -2.09 18.28
CA MET A 128 6.20 -3.20 18.01
C MET A 128 6.25 -4.32 19.06
N TYR A 129 6.91 -4.11 20.20
CA TYR A 129 6.85 -5.07 21.30
C TYR A 129 5.43 -5.19 21.84
N ARG A 130 4.97 -6.43 22.02
CA ARG A 130 3.62 -6.76 22.50
C ARG A 130 3.72 -7.42 23.87
N THR A 131 2.97 -6.90 24.84
CA THR A 131 2.72 -7.56 26.13
C THR A 131 1.38 -8.28 26.03
N TYR A 132 1.26 -9.49 26.59
CA TYR A 132 0.05 -10.29 26.44
C TYR A 132 -1.08 -9.82 27.37
N VAL A 133 -2.28 -9.67 26.81
CA VAL A 133 -3.51 -9.45 27.55
C VAL A 133 -4.41 -10.67 27.34
N PRO A 134 -4.71 -11.46 28.40
CA PRO A 134 -5.57 -12.62 28.30
C PRO A 134 -6.91 -12.30 27.63
N GLY A 135 -7.32 -13.12 26.67
CA GLY A 135 -8.55 -12.91 25.89
C GLY A 135 -8.43 -11.91 24.74
N ASN A 136 -7.29 -11.22 24.58
CA ASN A 136 -7.05 -10.31 23.46
C ASN A 136 -6.06 -10.91 22.43
N PRO A 137 -6.52 -11.45 21.29
CA PRO A 137 -5.66 -12.11 20.31
C PRO A 137 -4.64 -11.19 19.65
N GLU A 138 -4.91 -9.88 19.54
CA GLU A 138 -3.97 -8.90 18.94
C GLU A 138 -2.68 -8.73 19.75
N THR A 139 -2.73 -9.11 21.03
CA THR A 139 -1.57 -9.03 21.94
C THR A 139 -0.66 -10.26 21.89
N ILE A 140 -1.06 -11.29 21.13
CA ILE A 140 -0.26 -12.49 20.92
C ILE A 140 0.76 -12.20 19.82
N MET A 141 2.04 -12.27 20.15
CA MET A 141 3.08 -12.15 19.14
C MET A 141 3.06 -13.40 18.24
N LYS A 142 3.00 -13.20 16.93
CA LYS A 142 3.02 -14.28 15.94
C LYS A 142 4.46 -14.46 15.47
N MET A 143 5.08 -15.62 15.74
CA MET A 143 6.46 -15.93 15.36
C MET A 143 6.52 -17.17 14.48
N ARG A 144 7.61 -17.27 13.71
CA ARG A 144 7.93 -18.46 12.92
C ARG A 144 9.34 -18.96 13.17
N ARG A 145 10.31 -18.04 13.11
CA ARG A 145 11.75 -18.37 13.16
C ARG A 145 12.46 -17.65 14.28
N GLU A 146 12.54 -16.33 14.18
CA GLU A 146 13.23 -15.46 15.13
C GLU A 146 12.27 -14.42 15.73
N ALA A 147 12.48 -14.13 17.00
CA ALA A 147 11.77 -13.14 17.79
C ALA A 147 12.72 -12.54 18.82
N ASN A 148 12.42 -11.33 19.28
CA ASN A 148 13.08 -10.79 20.45
C ASN A 148 12.12 -10.90 21.63
N TYR A 149 12.58 -11.49 22.71
CA TYR A 149 11.90 -11.49 24.00
C TYR A 149 12.53 -10.42 24.90
N LYS A 150 11.76 -9.42 25.29
CA LYS A 150 12.22 -8.32 26.12
C LYS A 150 11.63 -8.45 27.52
N LEU A 151 12.52 -8.52 28.50
CA LEU A 151 12.22 -8.39 29.92
C LEU A 151 12.53 -6.96 30.36
N ARG A 152 11.58 -6.32 31.03
CA ARG A 152 11.75 -4.98 31.59
C ARG A 152 11.45 -4.98 33.09
N VAL A 153 12.32 -4.35 33.88
CA VAL A 153 12.21 -4.20 35.33
C VAL A 153 12.10 -2.71 35.63
N GLN A 154 11.01 -2.30 36.28
CA GLN A 154 10.77 -0.91 36.64
C GLN A 154 10.34 -0.79 38.10
N ASN A 155 10.95 0.13 38.84
CA ASN A 155 10.55 0.42 40.21
C ASN A 155 9.95 1.83 40.32
N PHE A 156 8.66 1.93 40.60
CA PHE A 156 8.01 3.19 40.95
C PHE A 156 7.61 3.25 42.43
N THR A 157 8.04 2.28 43.24
CA THR A 157 7.80 2.33 44.68
C THR A 157 8.70 3.37 45.33
N SER A 158 8.20 3.94 46.43
CA SER A 158 8.99 4.79 47.33
C SER A 158 10.11 4.02 48.07
N ASN A 159 10.04 2.69 48.09
CA ASN A 159 10.98 1.83 48.82
C ASN A 159 12.08 1.25 47.91
N PRO A 160 13.37 1.34 48.29
CA PRO A 160 14.45 0.69 47.55
C PRO A 160 14.33 -0.84 47.61
N VAL A 161 14.53 -1.50 46.47
CA VAL A 161 14.64 -2.96 46.41
C VAL A 161 16.11 -3.34 46.55
N THR A 162 16.48 -3.92 47.69
CA THR A 162 17.88 -4.19 48.06
C THR A 162 18.40 -5.50 47.49
N GLU A 163 17.53 -6.49 47.29
CA GLU A 163 17.84 -7.74 46.61
C GLU A 163 16.73 -8.06 45.61
N PHE A 164 17.12 -8.47 44.40
CA PHE A 164 16.19 -8.79 43.32
C PHE A 164 16.73 -9.90 42.43
N SER A 165 15.89 -10.90 42.17
CA SER A 165 16.16 -11.98 41.21
C SER A 165 14.90 -12.25 40.40
N VAL A 166 15.02 -12.37 39.09
CA VAL A 166 13.92 -12.72 38.18
C VAL A 166 14.25 -13.96 37.39
N TYR A 167 13.27 -14.84 37.26
CA TYR A 167 13.35 -16.15 36.63
C TYR A 167 12.27 -16.24 35.56
N PHE A 168 12.60 -16.85 34.42
CA PHE A 168 11.61 -17.12 33.38
C PHE A 168 12.02 -18.34 32.55
N PRO A 169 11.04 -19.16 32.12
CA PRO A 169 11.32 -20.30 31.27
C PRO A 169 11.58 -19.85 29.83
N ILE A 170 12.36 -20.65 29.11
CA ILE A 170 12.32 -20.70 27.64
C ILE A 170 11.43 -21.90 27.29
N PRO A 171 10.25 -21.68 26.69
CA PRO A 171 9.25 -22.73 26.50
C PRO A 171 9.78 -24.00 25.83
N LYS A 172 9.44 -25.17 26.38
CA LYS A 172 9.70 -26.49 25.79
C LYS A 172 8.43 -27.32 25.82
N THR A 173 8.12 -27.99 24.71
CA THR A 173 6.88 -28.75 24.51
C THR A 173 6.62 -29.69 25.69
N GLY A 174 5.41 -29.63 26.25
CA GLY A 174 4.98 -30.45 27.38
C GLY A 174 5.42 -29.95 28.76
N GLN A 175 6.42 -29.07 28.86
CA GLN A 175 6.85 -28.53 30.15
C GLN A 175 5.78 -27.61 30.75
N ASN A 176 5.53 -27.78 32.06
CA ASN A 176 4.58 -26.98 32.82
C ASN A 176 5.20 -26.56 34.16
N TRP A 177 5.45 -25.26 34.32
CA TRP A 177 6.07 -24.66 35.51
C TRP A 177 5.03 -24.22 36.56
N GLY A 178 3.81 -24.74 36.47
CA GLY A 178 2.68 -24.40 37.33
C GLY A 178 1.89 -23.19 36.86
N ASN A 179 0.63 -23.09 37.28
CA ASN A 179 -0.33 -22.10 36.77
C ASN A 179 0.10 -20.63 36.95
N THR A 180 1.01 -20.35 37.89
CA THR A 180 1.58 -19.02 38.07
C THR A 180 2.42 -18.60 36.86
N ILE A 181 3.23 -19.52 36.33
CA ILE A 181 4.14 -19.29 35.20
C ILE A 181 3.46 -19.63 33.89
N ASN A 182 2.76 -20.76 33.86
CA ASN A 182 2.07 -21.37 32.73
C ASN A 182 0.54 -21.28 32.94
N PRO A 183 -0.07 -20.07 32.85
CA PRO A 183 -1.49 -19.90 33.17
C PRO A 183 -2.44 -20.66 32.23
N GLU A 184 -1.96 -21.05 31.04
CA GLU A 184 -2.72 -21.82 30.05
C GLU A 184 -2.24 -23.27 29.93
N GLY A 185 -1.48 -23.77 30.92
CA GLY A 185 -0.96 -25.13 30.95
C GLY A 185 0.39 -25.32 30.25
N GLY A 186 0.72 -26.57 29.98
CA GLY A 186 2.01 -26.95 29.39
C GLY A 186 2.24 -26.32 28.02
N PHE A 187 3.51 -26.05 27.70
CA PHE A 187 3.86 -25.44 26.42
C PHE A 187 3.56 -26.37 25.24
N GLN A 188 3.14 -25.78 24.13
CA GLN A 188 2.67 -26.48 22.94
C GLN A 188 3.79 -26.74 21.93
N TYR A 189 4.86 -25.94 21.97
CA TYR A 189 6.03 -26.06 21.09
C TYR A 189 7.31 -25.55 21.75
N ASP A 190 8.45 -25.87 21.14
CA ASP A 190 9.78 -25.49 21.63
C ASP A 190 10.18 -24.10 21.14
N ASN A 191 10.55 -23.25 22.09
CA ASN A 191 11.34 -22.06 21.84
C ASN A 191 12.82 -22.34 22.13
N VAL A 192 13.71 -21.59 21.48
CA VAL A 192 15.17 -21.70 21.67
C VAL A 192 15.77 -20.32 21.91
N LEU A 193 16.83 -20.23 22.70
CA LEU A 193 17.69 -19.05 22.67
C LEU A 193 18.72 -19.23 21.57
N ARG A 194 19.05 -18.15 20.84
CA ARG A 194 20.07 -18.18 19.79
C ARG A 194 21.48 -18.02 20.35
N HIS A 195 21.60 -17.19 21.36
CA HIS A 195 22.84 -16.94 22.06
C HIS A 195 22.58 -16.23 23.38
N GLY A 196 23.65 -16.01 24.14
CA GLY A 196 23.60 -15.22 25.35
C GLY A 196 23.31 -13.74 25.05
N LEU A 197 22.86 -13.03 26.07
CA LEU A 197 22.48 -11.63 25.98
C LEU A 197 23.62 -10.75 25.43
N SER A 198 23.38 -10.04 24.33
CA SER A 198 24.38 -9.20 23.66
C SER A 198 24.85 -8.04 24.54
N ARG A 199 23.95 -7.48 25.34
CA ARG A 199 24.23 -6.42 26.31
C ARG A 199 23.52 -6.69 27.62
N VAL A 200 24.28 -7.06 28.65
CA VAL A 200 23.76 -7.19 30.02
C VAL A 200 23.51 -5.79 30.61
N PRO A 201 22.33 -5.51 31.19
CA PRO A 201 22.07 -4.25 31.90
C PRO A 201 23.07 -4.02 33.02
N LYS A 202 23.54 -2.78 33.17
CA LYS A 202 24.49 -2.42 34.24
C LYS A 202 23.86 -2.75 35.60
N GLY A 203 24.62 -3.40 36.48
CA GLY A 203 24.14 -3.83 37.80
C GLY A 203 23.44 -5.19 37.83
N PHE A 204 23.27 -5.86 36.68
CA PHE A 204 22.75 -7.22 36.60
C PHE A 204 23.81 -8.26 36.23
N ARG A 205 23.60 -9.48 36.71
CA ARG A 205 24.25 -10.71 36.20
C ARG A 205 23.18 -11.63 35.62
N VAL A 206 23.51 -12.34 34.55
CA VAL A 206 22.58 -13.23 33.83
C VAL A 206 23.11 -14.64 33.84
N TYR A 207 22.22 -15.60 34.07
CA TYR A 207 22.52 -17.01 34.20
C TYR A 207 21.56 -17.85 33.36
N TYR A 208 22.04 -18.97 32.84
CA TYR A 208 21.29 -19.92 32.03
C TYR A 208 21.43 -21.32 32.61
N ALA A 209 20.34 -22.09 32.59
CA ALA A 209 20.33 -23.51 32.90
C ALA A 209 19.75 -24.30 31.73
N LYS A 210 20.31 -25.49 31.49
CA LYS A 210 19.97 -26.37 30.36
C LYS A 210 19.23 -27.60 30.86
N ASN A 211 18.21 -28.04 30.12
CA ASN A 211 17.46 -29.27 30.40
C ASN A 211 16.92 -29.38 31.83
N VAL A 212 16.50 -28.26 32.43
CA VAL A 212 15.90 -28.23 33.76
C VAL A 212 14.54 -28.92 33.72
N GLU A 213 14.25 -29.80 34.67
CA GLU A 213 12.91 -30.34 34.84
C GLU A 213 12.03 -29.33 35.61
N PRO A 214 10.89 -28.89 35.07
CA PRO A 214 10.06 -27.88 35.72
C PRO A 214 9.59 -28.31 37.11
N THR A 215 9.75 -27.43 38.10
CA THR A 215 9.18 -27.61 39.44
C THR A 215 8.29 -26.43 39.81
N ALA A 216 7.20 -26.69 40.53
CA ALA A 216 6.36 -25.64 41.11
C ALA A 216 6.94 -25.05 42.41
N HIS A 217 8.08 -25.59 42.87
CA HIS A 217 8.80 -25.20 44.09
C HIS A 217 9.81 -24.09 43.79
N TYR A 218 9.32 -22.88 43.60
CA TYR A 218 10.14 -21.71 43.25
C TYR A 218 11.21 -21.38 44.30
N GLU A 219 11.01 -21.81 45.54
CA GLU A 219 11.98 -21.71 46.63
C GLU A 219 13.31 -22.44 46.36
N ASN A 220 13.32 -23.43 45.45
CA ASN A 220 14.50 -24.24 45.14
C ASN A 220 15.17 -23.86 43.81
N TRP A 221 14.66 -22.88 43.07
CA TRP A 221 15.20 -22.54 41.74
C TRP A 221 16.65 -22.02 41.76
N ASP A 222 17.13 -21.55 42.91
CA ASP A 222 18.54 -21.17 43.05
C ASP A 222 19.49 -22.37 43.15
N ASP A 223 18.98 -23.57 43.46
CA ASP A 223 19.76 -24.82 43.55
C ASP A 223 20.06 -25.45 42.18
N GLU A 224 19.46 -24.91 41.10
CA GLU A 224 19.71 -25.37 39.73
C GLU A 224 21.17 -25.15 39.30
N ASN A 225 21.61 -25.93 38.30
CA ASN A 225 22.96 -25.80 37.75
C ASN A 225 23.07 -24.59 36.80
N TRP A 226 23.34 -23.42 37.38
CA TRP A 226 23.44 -22.14 36.67
C TRP A 226 24.81 -21.90 36.03
N THR A 227 24.83 -21.55 34.74
CA THR A 227 26.02 -21.01 34.06
C THR A 227 25.86 -19.52 33.83
N GLU A 228 26.79 -18.73 34.34
CA GLU A 228 26.80 -17.28 34.11
C GLU A 228 27.16 -16.92 32.67
N GLN A 229 26.57 -15.83 32.15
CA GLN A 229 26.80 -15.30 30.79
C GLN A 229 28.28 -15.31 30.37
N ASP A 230 29.20 -14.82 31.20
CA ASP A 230 30.62 -14.72 30.84
C ASP A 230 31.31 -16.09 30.66
N ALA A 231 30.75 -17.14 31.25
CA ALA A 231 31.21 -18.52 31.11
C ALA A 231 30.62 -19.24 29.88
N THR A 232 29.74 -18.60 29.10
CA THR A 232 29.09 -19.22 27.93
C THR A 232 29.86 -19.04 26.61
N LYS A 233 31.07 -18.42 26.63
CA LYS A 233 31.84 -18.08 25.41
C LYS A 233 32.18 -19.27 24.50
N GLY A 234 32.16 -20.50 25.02
CA GLY A 234 32.42 -21.74 24.26
C GLY A 234 31.17 -22.56 23.93
N TRP A 235 29.97 -22.06 24.22
CA TRP A 235 28.73 -22.79 23.96
C TRP A 235 28.44 -22.91 22.48
N SER A 236 28.02 -24.11 22.07
CA SER A 236 27.55 -24.41 20.73
C SER A 236 26.09 -23.99 20.54
N GLU A 237 25.59 -24.03 19.29
CA GLU A 237 24.17 -23.83 19.02
C GLU A 237 23.30 -24.85 19.77
N SER A 238 23.74 -26.10 19.88
CA SER A 238 23.03 -27.15 20.63
C SER A 238 22.95 -26.82 22.13
N ASP A 239 23.98 -26.21 22.70
CA ASP A 239 23.94 -25.76 24.11
C ASP A 239 22.87 -24.69 24.31
N TRP A 240 22.78 -23.72 23.39
CA TRP A 240 21.77 -22.66 23.45
C TRP A 240 20.34 -23.20 23.20
N LYS A 241 20.17 -24.14 22.27
CA LYS A 241 18.90 -24.85 22.06
C LYS A 241 18.45 -25.59 23.32
N ALA A 242 19.38 -26.14 24.12
CA ALA A 242 19.08 -26.86 25.35
C ALA A 242 18.73 -25.96 26.55
N VAL A 243 18.95 -24.65 26.48
CA VAL A 243 18.53 -23.72 27.54
C VAL A 243 17.01 -23.70 27.62
N ASN A 244 16.49 -23.95 28.81
CA ASN A 244 15.06 -23.87 29.09
C ASN A 244 14.74 -23.00 30.32
N PHE A 245 15.76 -22.46 31.01
CA PHE A 245 15.56 -21.62 32.18
C PHE A 245 16.61 -20.51 32.29
N VAL A 246 16.17 -19.29 32.57
CA VAL A 246 17.01 -18.09 32.64
C VAL A 246 16.76 -17.36 33.95
N LYS A 247 17.83 -16.83 34.55
CA LYS A 247 17.80 -16.01 35.75
C LYS A 247 18.60 -14.74 35.57
N MET A 248 18.05 -13.60 36.02
CA MET A 248 18.79 -12.35 36.16
C MET A 248 18.78 -11.91 37.62
N VAL A 249 19.95 -11.52 38.13
CA VAL A 249 20.15 -11.13 39.53
C VAL A 249 20.71 -9.71 39.60
N TRP A 250 20.10 -8.88 40.44
CA TRP A 250 20.63 -7.57 40.78
C TRP A 250 21.82 -7.71 41.73
N VAL A 251 22.98 -7.18 41.31
CA VAL A 251 24.20 -7.10 42.13
C VAL A 251 24.62 -5.66 42.42
N GLY A 252 23.96 -4.69 41.79
CA GLY A 252 24.26 -3.28 41.92
C GLY A 252 25.60 -2.87 41.30
N THR A 253 25.90 -1.59 41.45
CA THR A 253 27.17 -0.96 41.05
C THR A 253 27.77 -0.24 42.24
N ASP A 254 28.94 0.40 42.09
CA ASP A 254 29.56 1.15 43.17
C ASP A 254 28.67 2.31 43.67
N ASP A 255 28.00 2.97 42.74
CA ASP A 255 27.13 4.13 42.94
C ASP A 255 25.63 3.78 43.11
N HIS A 256 25.21 2.56 42.75
CA HIS A 256 23.80 2.18 42.71
C HIS A 256 23.59 0.79 43.32
N LYS A 257 23.34 0.73 44.64
CA LYS A 257 23.31 -0.53 45.40
C LYS A 257 21.94 -1.21 45.44
N ALA A 258 20.87 -0.47 45.19
CA ALA A 258 19.49 -0.96 45.20
C ALA A 258 18.77 -0.50 43.94
N ILE A 259 17.71 -1.20 43.54
CA ILE A 259 16.80 -0.70 42.51
C ILE A 259 15.88 0.32 43.17
N VAL A 260 16.00 1.59 42.79
CA VAL A 260 15.30 2.72 43.43
C VAL A 260 14.18 3.27 42.54
N ASN A 261 13.39 4.19 43.08
CA ASN A 261 12.31 4.82 42.33
C ASN A 261 12.82 5.42 41.00
N GLN A 262 12.07 5.20 39.92
CA GLN A 262 12.32 5.60 38.53
C GLN A 262 13.41 4.81 37.80
N ASP A 263 14.02 3.80 38.43
CA ASP A 263 14.88 2.88 37.71
C ASP A 263 14.10 2.07 36.66
N ASP A 264 14.70 1.91 35.48
CA ASP A 264 14.17 1.16 34.35
C ASP A 264 15.30 0.39 33.65
N TYR A 265 15.22 -0.93 33.70
CA TYR A 265 16.19 -1.83 33.10
C TYR A 265 15.53 -2.73 32.07
N GLN A 266 16.20 -2.96 30.94
CA GLN A 266 15.70 -3.79 29.84
C GLN A 266 16.75 -4.79 29.39
N ALA A 267 16.36 -6.05 29.23
CA ALA A 267 17.16 -7.10 28.62
C ALA A 267 16.39 -7.71 27.45
N VAL A 268 17.03 -7.78 26.28
CA VAL A 268 16.43 -8.28 25.04
C VAL A 268 17.16 -9.55 24.62
N PHE A 269 16.45 -10.68 24.72
CA PHE A 269 16.93 -12.01 24.38
C PHE A 269 16.49 -12.39 22.98
N ASP A 270 17.41 -12.98 22.22
CA ASP A 270 17.14 -13.47 20.87
C ASP A 270 16.56 -14.88 20.96
N LEU A 271 15.24 -14.93 20.83
CA LEU A 271 14.40 -16.10 20.94
C LEU A 271 14.09 -16.62 19.54
N GLY A 272 14.01 -17.92 19.38
CA GLY A 272 13.59 -18.53 18.13
C GLY A 272 12.72 -19.74 18.34
N VAL A 273 12.55 -20.48 17.26
CA VAL A 273 11.92 -21.80 17.22
C VAL A 273 12.94 -22.77 16.64
N ASP A 274 12.95 -24.01 17.14
CA ASP A 274 13.79 -25.05 16.57
C ASP A 274 13.14 -25.62 15.30
N GLU A 275 13.58 -25.13 14.15
CA GLU A 275 13.02 -25.48 12.84
C GLU A 275 13.14 -26.98 12.50
N GLU A 276 14.05 -27.70 13.16
CA GLU A 276 14.26 -29.14 12.94
C GLU A 276 13.20 -30.00 13.63
N THR A 277 12.56 -29.50 14.69
CA THR A 277 11.70 -30.30 15.59
C THR A 277 10.23 -29.88 15.60
N VAL A 278 9.91 -28.71 15.07
CA VAL A 278 8.54 -28.20 14.98
C VAL A 278 7.67 -29.05 14.05
N LYS A 279 6.47 -29.39 14.53
CA LYS A 279 5.47 -30.20 13.82
C LYS A 279 4.29 -29.35 13.37
N GLU A 280 3.61 -29.81 12.31
CA GLU A 280 2.43 -29.15 11.77
C GLU A 280 1.31 -28.95 12.80
N ALA A 281 1.03 -29.97 13.63
CA ALA A 281 0.01 -29.90 14.67
C ALA A 281 0.25 -28.79 15.71
N GLN A 282 1.45 -28.21 15.75
CA GLN A 282 1.82 -27.10 16.65
C GLN A 282 1.56 -25.73 16.00
N MET A 283 1.26 -25.67 14.71
CA MET A 283 0.96 -24.41 14.02
C MET A 283 -0.37 -23.83 14.51
N GLY A 284 -0.41 -22.51 14.73
CA GLY A 284 -1.57 -21.83 15.33
C GLY A 284 -1.73 -22.08 16.85
N THR A 285 -0.92 -22.97 17.44
CA THR A 285 -0.85 -23.11 18.89
C THR A 285 -0.01 -21.98 19.49
N LYS A 286 -0.26 -21.66 20.75
CA LYS A 286 0.43 -20.59 21.47
C LYS A 286 1.04 -21.09 22.78
N ASN A 287 2.20 -20.52 23.11
CA ASN A 287 2.81 -20.60 24.43
C ASN A 287 2.50 -19.31 25.18
N VAL A 288 2.09 -19.41 26.44
CA VAL A 288 1.90 -18.27 27.35
C VAL A 288 2.74 -18.50 28.59
N TRP A 289 3.62 -17.56 28.92
CA TRP A 289 4.46 -17.64 30.12
C TRP A 289 4.63 -16.30 30.82
N LYS A 290 4.97 -16.37 32.11
CA LYS A 290 5.27 -15.21 32.96
C LYS A 290 6.67 -15.32 33.56
N PRO A 291 7.36 -14.18 33.78
CA PRO A 291 8.48 -14.16 34.69
C PRO A 291 7.96 -14.22 36.14
N TYR A 292 8.79 -14.75 37.03
CA TYR A 292 8.52 -14.76 38.47
C TYR A 292 9.77 -14.31 39.19
N PHE A 293 9.60 -13.45 40.18
CA PHE A 293 10.74 -12.74 40.76
C PHE A 293 10.64 -12.64 42.27
N LEU A 294 11.80 -12.73 42.89
CA LEU A 294 12.02 -12.46 44.29
C LEU A 294 12.42 -10.99 44.43
N ARG A 295 11.72 -10.26 45.30
CA ARG A 295 12.09 -8.90 45.70
C ARG A 295 12.25 -8.82 47.21
N LYS A 296 13.24 -8.06 47.65
CA LYS A 296 13.46 -7.72 49.06
C LYS A 296 13.50 -6.21 49.24
N TYR A 297 12.66 -5.75 50.16
CA TYR A 297 12.72 -4.42 50.75
C TYR A 297 13.35 -4.53 52.15
N THR A 298 13.61 -3.39 52.79
CA THR A 298 14.20 -3.34 54.14
C THR A 298 13.52 -4.27 55.15
N ASN A 299 12.19 -4.40 55.08
CA ASN A 299 11.39 -5.12 56.08
C ASN A 299 10.55 -6.27 55.49
N SER A 300 10.71 -6.61 54.21
CA SER A 300 9.90 -7.66 53.59
C SER A 300 10.62 -8.33 52.43
N THR A 301 10.36 -9.63 52.28
CA THR A 301 10.79 -10.43 51.14
C THR A 301 9.56 -11.11 50.57
N SER A 302 9.37 -11.05 49.26
CA SER A 302 8.20 -11.62 48.61
C SER A 302 8.53 -12.11 47.21
N TRP A 303 7.91 -13.23 46.84
CA TRP A 303 7.84 -13.69 45.46
C TRP A 303 6.60 -13.12 44.76
N VAL A 304 6.76 -12.70 43.51
CA VAL A 304 5.71 -12.03 42.73
C VAL A 304 5.80 -12.47 41.28
N ALA A 305 4.64 -12.65 40.64
CA ALA A 305 4.54 -12.89 39.21
C ALA A 305 4.56 -11.58 38.43
N GLY A 306 5.36 -11.53 37.38
CA GLY A 306 5.35 -10.43 36.42
C GLY A 306 4.26 -10.58 35.37
N GLU A 307 4.29 -9.68 34.40
CA GLU A 307 3.31 -9.65 33.32
C GLU A 307 3.62 -10.72 32.24
N PRO A 308 2.60 -11.37 31.69
CA PRO A 308 2.80 -12.46 30.73
C PRO A 308 3.20 -11.96 29.34
N VAL A 309 3.83 -12.86 28.59
CA VAL A 309 3.92 -12.80 27.13
C VAL A 309 3.26 -14.04 26.53
N ALA A 310 2.80 -13.90 25.29
CA ALA A 310 2.29 -14.99 24.49
C ALA A 310 2.93 -14.98 23.12
N ALA A 311 3.34 -16.15 22.67
CA ALA A 311 3.88 -16.38 21.34
C ALA A 311 3.09 -17.49 20.65
N MET A 312 2.66 -17.25 19.41
CA MET A 312 1.96 -18.23 18.58
C MET A 312 2.83 -18.60 17.37
N LEU A 313 2.92 -19.90 17.07
CA LEU A 313 3.53 -20.36 15.82
C LEU A 313 2.64 -19.97 14.64
N SER A 314 3.22 -19.19 13.74
CA SER A 314 2.52 -18.61 12.60
C SER A 314 2.54 -19.57 11.40
N PRO A 315 1.38 -20.03 10.91
CA PRO A 315 1.29 -20.97 9.80
C PRO A 315 1.63 -20.33 8.44
N GLY A 316 2.02 -21.11 7.42
CA GLY A 316 2.00 -20.83 5.96
C GLY A 316 2.56 -19.51 5.36
N ILE A 317 3.22 -19.59 4.19
CA ILE A 317 3.65 -18.41 3.40
C ILE A 317 3.06 -18.49 1.98
N ILE A 318 2.63 -17.34 1.46
CA ILE A 318 2.41 -17.12 0.02
C ILE A 318 3.31 -15.95 -0.38
N LYS A 319 4.07 -16.13 -1.46
CA LYS A 319 4.94 -15.09 -2.00
C LYS A 319 5.01 -15.17 -3.51
N GLY A 320 5.48 -14.09 -4.12
CA GLY A 320 5.77 -14.04 -5.54
C GLY A 320 6.44 -12.75 -5.94
N THR A 321 6.73 -12.63 -7.23
CA THR A 321 7.27 -11.42 -7.84
C THR A 321 6.34 -10.93 -8.94
N VAL A 322 6.10 -9.63 -8.98
CA VAL A 322 5.49 -8.97 -10.14
C VAL A 322 6.60 -8.33 -10.96
N TRP A 323 6.66 -8.66 -12.25
CA TRP A 323 7.66 -8.14 -13.16
C TRP A 323 7.01 -7.51 -14.39
N VAL A 324 7.79 -6.70 -15.09
CA VAL A 324 7.40 -6.12 -16.36
C VAL A 324 7.90 -7.01 -17.47
N ASP A 325 7.00 -7.76 -18.08
CA ASP A 325 7.21 -8.52 -19.32
C ASP A 325 7.21 -7.50 -20.48
N GLN A 326 8.34 -6.81 -20.60
CA GLN A 326 8.65 -5.82 -21.61
C GLN A 326 9.97 -6.22 -22.26
N ASN A 327 9.83 -6.98 -23.32
CA ASN A 327 10.85 -7.84 -23.88
C ASN A 327 12.19 -7.15 -24.15
N VAL A 328 13.27 -7.82 -23.73
CA VAL A 328 14.63 -7.69 -24.28
C VAL A 328 14.80 -8.58 -25.55
N ASN A 329 13.89 -9.54 -25.81
CA ASN A 329 14.00 -10.57 -26.87
C ASN A 329 12.84 -10.63 -27.90
N GLY A 330 11.83 -9.75 -27.82
CA GLY A 330 10.72 -9.69 -28.77
C GLY A 330 9.56 -10.69 -28.61
N VAL A 331 9.45 -11.47 -27.52
CA VAL A 331 8.34 -12.42 -27.29
C VAL A 331 7.64 -12.22 -25.93
N LEU A 332 6.30 -12.05 -25.91
CA LEU A 332 5.50 -12.16 -24.69
C LEU A 332 5.21 -13.64 -24.43
N ASN A 333 5.98 -14.29 -23.55
CA ASN A 333 5.91 -15.74 -23.33
C ASN A 333 5.48 -16.12 -21.90
N GLY A 334 5.25 -15.14 -21.01
CA GLY A 334 4.92 -15.39 -19.61
C GLY A 334 6.07 -16.00 -18.80
N LYS A 335 7.30 -15.90 -19.30
CA LYS A 335 8.54 -16.23 -18.61
C LYS A 335 9.20 -14.92 -18.17
N ARG A 336 9.85 -14.94 -17.01
CA ARG A 336 10.66 -13.82 -16.54
C ARG A 336 12.08 -13.96 -17.06
N ASP A 337 12.40 -13.22 -18.11
CA ASP A 337 13.70 -13.29 -18.77
C ASP A 337 14.77 -12.42 -18.06
N PRO A 338 16.06 -12.80 -18.10
CA PRO A 338 17.13 -11.98 -17.52
C PRO A 338 17.16 -10.57 -18.13
N GLY A 339 17.10 -9.54 -17.28
CA GLY A 339 17.08 -8.13 -17.69
C GLY A 339 15.69 -7.49 -17.68
N GLU A 340 14.63 -8.26 -17.48
CA GLU A 340 13.28 -7.70 -17.30
C GLU A 340 13.12 -6.99 -15.96
N GLU A 341 12.45 -5.84 -16.00
CA GLU A 341 12.30 -4.98 -14.84
C GLU A 341 11.36 -5.57 -13.78
N ALA A 342 11.63 -5.26 -12.53
CA ALA A 342 10.68 -5.47 -11.44
C ALA A 342 9.54 -4.43 -11.49
N ALA A 343 8.32 -4.84 -11.18
CA ALA A 343 7.17 -3.95 -11.09
C ALA A 343 6.90 -3.56 -9.63
N ALA A 344 7.43 -2.42 -9.19
CA ALA A 344 7.25 -1.90 -7.84
C ALA A 344 5.91 -1.17 -7.65
N GLY A 345 5.38 -1.17 -6.42
CA GLY A 345 4.17 -0.44 -6.04
C GLY A 345 2.84 -1.03 -6.57
N VAL A 346 2.86 -2.26 -7.08
CA VAL A 346 1.65 -2.94 -7.58
C VAL A 346 0.86 -3.50 -6.40
N THR A 347 -0.46 -3.24 -6.36
CA THR A 347 -1.34 -3.74 -5.30
C THR A 347 -1.63 -5.24 -5.47
N VAL A 348 -1.41 -6.00 -4.39
CA VAL A 348 -1.69 -7.44 -4.29
C VAL A 348 -2.57 -7.69 -3.07
N GLN A 349 -3.71 -8.34 -3.28
CA GLN A 349 -4.70 -8.64 -2.25
C GLN A 349 -4.84 -10.15 -2.06
N LEU A 350 -5.00 -10.59 -0.82
CA LEU A 350 -5.26 -11.97 -0.45
C LEU A 350 -6.70 -12.13 0.02
N TYR A 351 -7.41 -13.14 -0.47
CA TYR A 351 -8.76 -13.48 -0.04
C TYR A 351 -8.81 -14.92 0.48
N ASP A 352 -9.65 -15.17 1.49
CA ASP A 352 -10.06 -16.55 1.85
C ASP A 352 -11.11 -17.00 0.82
N VAL A 353 -10.90 -18.16 0.19
CA VAL A 353 -11.84 -18.71 -0.79
C VAL A 353 -13.23 -18.96 -0.19
N ARG A 354 -13.30 -19.24 1.12
CA ARG A 354 -14.56 -19.45 1.86
C ARG A 354 -15.26 -18.14 2.22
N ASN A 355 -14.53 -17.02 2.26
CA ASN A 355 -15.06 -15.71 2.58
C ASN A 355 -14.40 -14.63 1.71
N SER A 356 -14.86 -14.54 0.46
CA SER A 356 -14.30 -13.62 -0.53
C SER A 356 -14.90 -12.21 -0.50
N ALA A 357 -15.69 -11.87 0.52
CA ALA A 357 -16.36 -10.56 0.58
C ALA A 357 -15.37 -9.40 0.82
N ASN A 358 -14.32 -9.63 1.62
CA ASN A 358 -13.28 -8.66 1.94
C ASN A 358 -11.90 -9.33 1.83
N PRO A 359 -10.86 -8.57 1.45
CA PRO A 359 -9.50 -9.09 1.50
C PRO A 359 -9.09 -9.37 2.96
N VAL A 360 -8.38 -10.48 3.15
CA VAL A 360 -7.70 -10.85 4.39
C VAL A 360 -6.54 -9.89 4.65
N GLU A 361 -5.80 -9.57 3.60
CA GLU A 361 -4.64 -8.68 3.65
C GLU A 361 -4.42 -8.02 2.28
N GLU A 362 -3.83 -6.83 2.29
CA GLU A 362 -3.41 -6.09 1.09
C GLU A 362 -1.97 -5.61 1.29
N VAL A 363 -1.15 -5.81 0.27
CA VAL A 363 0.25 -5.35 0.22
C VAL A 363 0.53 -4.69 -1.12
N THR A 364 1.60 -3.91 -1.18
CA THR A 364 2.18 -3.39 -2.43
C THR A 364 3.54 -4.01 -2.67
N THR A 365 3.86 -4.33 -3.92
CA THR A 365 5.18 -4.88 -4.27
C THR A 365 6.31 -3.91 -3.94
N ASP A 366 7.45 -4.46 -3.51
CA ASP A 366 8.65 -3.68 -3.19
C ASP A 366 9.43 -3.24 -4.45
N THR A 367 10.61 -2.63 -4.28
CA THR A 367 11.47 -2.18 -5.39
C THR A 367 11.96 -3.32 -6.29
N ASN A 368 11.94 -4.57 -5.81
CA ASN A 368 12.28 -5.77 -6.57
C ASN A 368 11.04 -6.47 -7.13
N GLY A 369 9.86 -5.87 -6.99
CA GLY A 369 8.58 -6.41 -7.43
C GLY A 369 8.07 -7.53 -6.51
N ALA A 370 8.72 -7.78 -5.38
CA ALA A 370 8.36 -8.88 -4.51
C ALA A 370 7.13 -8.54 -3.65
N TYR A 371 6.27 -9.53 -3.42
CA TYR A 371 5.18 -9.48 -2.46
C TYR A 371 5.17 -10.73 -1.59
N ARG A 372 4.61 -10.61 -0.38
CA ARG A 372 4.67 -11.68 0.62
C ARG A 372 3.52 -11.57 1.63
N PHE A 373 2.85 -12.69 1.87
CA PHE A 373 1.85 -12.88 2.93
C PHE A 373 2.37 -13.89 3.95
N GLU A 374 2.14 -13.62 5.23
CA GLU A 374 2.63 -14.39 6.38
C GLU A 374 1.50 -14.81 7.31
N GLY A 375 1.69 -15.92 8.03
CA GLY A 375 0.79 -16.31 9.10
C GLY A 375 -0.53 -16.90 8.62
N LEU A 376 -0.50 -17.54 7.45
CA LEU A 376 -1.64 -18.14 6.79
C LEU A 376 -1.89 -19.56 7.30
N VAL A 377 -3.06 -19.76 7.93
CA VAL A 377 -3.48 -21.08 8.42
C VAL A 377 -3.84 -21.94 7.21
N ASN A 378 -3.18 -23.09 7.04
CA ASN A 378 -3.59 -24.10 6.06
C ASN A 378 -4.34 -25.20 6.80
N GLY A 379 -5.65 -25.30 6.56
CA GLY A 379 -6.55 -26.21 7.30
C GLY A 379 -6.41 -27.70 6.95
N ASP A 380 -5.71 -28.06 5.86
CA ASP A 380 -5.35 -29.43 5.48
C ASP A 380 -4.46 -29.33 4.22
N TYR A 381 -3.19 -29.76 4.24
CA TYR A 381 -2.35 -29.74 3.02
C TYR A 381 -2.91 -30.64 1.90
N ALA A 382 -3.84 -31.55 2.22
CA ALA A 382 -4.51 -32.41 1.27
C ALA A 382 -5.80 -31.80 0.65
N SER A 383 -6.36 -30.72 1.21
CA SER A 383 -7.68 -30.19 0.80
C SER A 383 -7.58 -28.87 0.00
N GLY A 384 -7.02 -28.92 -1.21
CA GLY A 384 -7.17 -27.86 -2.23
C GLY A 384 -6.65 -26.47 -1.86
N ASN A 385 -6.76 -25.54 -2.81
CA ASN A 385 -6.31 -24.16 -2.64
C ASN A 385 -7.27 -23.39 -1.70
N GLN A 386 -6.76 -22.87 -0.59
CA GLN A 386 -7.59 -22.19 0.44
C GLN A 386 -7.60 -20.66 0.30
N TYR A 387 -6.65 -20.11 -0.45
CA TYR A 387 -6.52 -18.67 -0.63
C TYR A 387 -6.60 -18.30 -2.10
N LYS A 388 -7.05 -17.08 -2.38
CA LYS A 388 -7.03 -16.47 -3.70
C LYS A 388 -6.20 -15.20 -3.66
N VAL A 389 -5.09 -15.19 -4.39
CA VAL A 389 -4.29 -13.98 -4.60
C VAL A 389 -4.86 -13.23 -5.79
N VAL A 390 -5.02 -11.92 -5.64
CA VAL A 390 -5.50 -11.02 -6.69
C VAL A 390 -4.50 -9.89 -6.85
N VAL A 391 -3.92 -9.77 -8.04
CA VAL A 391 -3.04 -8.65 -8.41
C VAL A 391 -3.86 -7.63 -9.20
N THR A 392 -3.77 -6.36 -8.82
CA THR A 392 -4.42 -5.25 -9.53
C THR A 392 -3.36 -4.39 -10.21
N ARG A 393 -3.37 -4.33 -11.54
CA ARG A 393 -2.48 -3.44 -12.30
C ARG A 393 -3.02 -2.01 -12.31
N ASP A 394 -2.12 -1.04 -12.29
CA ASP A 394 -2.46 0.34 -12.65
C ASP A 394 -2.62 0.46 -14.17
N ALA A 395 -3.82 0.84 -14.62
CA ALA A 395 -4.14 0.95 -16.04
C ALA A 395 -3.45 2.14 -16.73
N ASN A 396 -2.96 3.12 -15.96
CA ASN A 396 -2.19 4.24 -16.52
C ASN A 396 -0.74 3.84 -16.82
N THR A 397 -0.20 2.90 -16.05
CA THR A 397 1.19 2.44 -16.16
C THR A 397 1.32 1.17 -17.02
N TYR A 398 0.34 0.26 -16.95
CA TYR A 398 0.37 -1.04 -17.63
C TYR A 398 -0.86 -1.24 -18.51
N SER A 399 -0.67 -1.69 -19.76
CA SER A 399 -1.78 -1.95 -20.68
C SER A 399 -2.48 -3.28 -20.41
N SER A 400 -1.76 -4.32 -19.98
CA SER A 400 -2.31 -5.65 -19.75
C SER A 400 -1.43 -6.49 -18.82
N PHE A 401 -1.93 -7.68 -18.47
CA PHE A 401 -1.08 -8.77 -17.99
C PHE A 401 -0.47 -9.50 -19.20
N THR A 402 0.66 -10.19 -18.99
CA THR A 402 1.22 -11.08 -20.01
C THR A 402 0.43 -12.39 -20.12
N ILE A 403 0.73 -13.19 -21.15
CA ILE A 403 0.14 -14.52 -21.31
C ILE A 403 0.65 -15.49 -20.24
N ARG A 404 -0.09 -16.57 -19.98
CA ARG A 404 0.42 -17.63 -19.10
C ARG A 404 1.66 -18.28 -19.70
N GLY A 405 2.62 -18.59 -18.83
CA GLY A 405 3.91 -19.15 -19.22
C GLY A 405 4.59 -19.85 -18.06
N GLU A 406 5.92 -19.94 -18.13
CA GLU A 406 6.77 -20.59 -17.13
C GLU A 406 6.63 -19.94 -15.74
N ASN A 407 6.60 -18.61 -15.68
CA ASN A 407 6.49 -17.86 -14.42
C ASN A 407 5.10 -17.27 -14.21
N MET A 408 4.41 -16.87 -15.28
CA MET A 408 3.08 -16.24 -15.18
C MET A 408 2.03 -17.30 -14.87
N VAL A 409 1.72 -17.47 -13.58
CA VAL A 409 0.79 -18.50 -13.09
C VAL A 409 -0.63 -17.98 -12.87
N PHE A 410 -0.86 -16.68 -13.00
CA PHE A 410 -2.16 -16.05 -12.76
C PHE A 410 -3.07 -16.10 -13.99
N THR A 411 -4.37 -15.93 -13.78
CA THR A 411 -5.36 -15.79 -14.87
C THR A 411 -5.96 -14.39 -14.82
N PRO A 412 -5.85 -13.57 -15.88
CA PRO A 412 -6.54 -12.29 -15.99
C PRO A 412 -8.07 -12.45 -15.93
N ASP A 413 -8.75 -11.54 -15.23
CA ASP A 413 -10.22 -11.53 -15.12
C ASP A 413 -10.83 -10.82 -16.34
N PRO A 414 -11.64 -11.50 -17.19
CA PRO A 414 -12.26 -10.87 -18.36
C PRO A 414 -13.26 -9.76 -18.02
N SER A 415 -13.87 -9.81 -16.82
CA SER A 415 -14.83 -8.82 -16.35
C SER A 415 -14.17 -7.62 -15.67
N GLN A 416 -12.97 -7.83 -15.12
CA GLN A 416 -12.14 -6.81 -14.48
C GLN A 416 -10.74 -6.85 -15.08
N PRO A 417 -10.52 -6.29 -16.29
CA PRO A 417 -9.27 -6.46 -17.06
C PRO A 417 -8.03 -5.84 -16.40
N ASN A 418 -8.21 -5.10 -15.30
CA ASN A 418 -7.14 -4.61 -14.44
C ASN A 418 -6.75 -5.59 -13.32
N LYS A 419 -7.40 -6.75 -13.21
CA LYS A 419 -7.11 -7.76 -12.20
C LYS A 419 -6.73 -9.09 -12.80
N ALA A 420 -5.81 -9.79 -12.14
CA ALA A 420 -5.51 -11.19 -12.39
C ALA A 420 -5.51 -11.94 -11.06
N SER A 421 -5.94 -13.20 -11.06
CA SER A 421 -6.01 -13.97 -9.82
C SER A 421 -5.55 -15.41 -9.98
N ARG A 422 -5.17 -16.00 -8.85
CA ARG A 422 -4.80 -17.41 -8.73
C ARG A 422 -5.21 -17.92 -7.36
N GLU A 423 -5.88 -19.06 -7.34
CA GLU A 423 -6.05 -19.82 -6.11
C GLU A 423 -4.75 -20.56 -5.79
N VAL A 424 -4.33 -20.49 -4.53
CA VAL A 424 -3.06 -21.00 -4.04
C VAL A 424 -3.23 -21.66 -2.67
N SER A 425 -2.27 -22.50 -2.33
CA SER A 425 -2.10 -23.03 -0.97
C SER A 425 -0.90 -22.38 -0.31
N ALA A 426 -1.00 -22.17 1.00
CA ALA A 426 0.15 -21.67 1.73
C ALA A 426 1.22 -22.75 1.80
N ALA A 427 2.41 -22.46 1.28
CA ALA A 427 3.53 -23.39 1.24
C ALA A 427 4.25 -23.45 2.61
N PRO A 428 4.77 -24.61 3.03
CA PRO A 428 5.83 -24.68 4.01
C PRO A 428 7.06 -23.95 3.45
N SER A 429 7.84 -23.24 4.27
CA SER A 429 8.92 -22.33 3.81
C SER A 429 10.10 -23.00 3.10
N GLY A 430 10.06 -24.31 2.86
CA GLY A 430 11.08 -25.06 2.13
C GLY A 430 10.72 -25.38 0.68
N THR A 431 9.49 -25.12 0.23
CA THR A 431 9.14 -25.26 -1.19
C THR A 431 9.27 -23.90 -1.87
N GLU A 432 10.09 -23.85 -2.93
CA GLU A 432 10.34 -22.65 -3.74
C GLU A 432 9.16 -22.28 -4.65
N GLU A 433 7.91 -22.51 -4.21
CA GLU A 433 6.77 -22.08 -5.01
C GLU A 433 6.65 -20.55 -4.92
N SER A 434 6.99 -19.90 -6.04
CA SER A 434 6.80 -18.47 -6.27
C SER A 434 5.59 -18.29 -7.17
N TYR A 435 4.64 -17.45 -6.76
CA TYR A 435 3.45 -17.15 -7.55
C TYR A 435 3.64 -15.84 -8.31
N ASP A 436 4.30 -15.90 -9.45
CA ASP A 436 4.73 -14.68 -10.15
C ASP A 436 3.65 -14.14 -11.12
N VAL A 437 3.68 -12.82 -11.35
CA VAL A 437 2.79 -12.11 -12.28
C VAL A 437 3.54 -11.19 -13.24
N GLY A 438 3.36 -11.39 -14.54
CA GLY A 438 3.93 -10.52 -15.58
C GLY A 438 2.95 -9.44 -16.03
N LEU A 439 3.42 -8.20 -16.12
CA LEU A 439 2.70 -7.01 -16.60
C LEU A 439 3.31 -6.49 -17.89
N VAL A 440 2.49 -5.89 -18.75
CA VAL A 440 2.94 -5.31 -20.04
C VAL A 440 2.67 -3.81 -20.02
N LYS A 441 3.67 -2.96 -20.27
CA LYS A 441 3.43 -1.50 -20.40
C LYS A 441 2.77 -1.15 -21.75
N PRO A 442 2.13 0.03 -21.85
CA PRO A 442 1.55 0.50 -23.11
C PRO A 442 2.51 0.47 -24.29
N GLY A 443 1.95 0.09 -25.44
CA GLY A 443 2.60 0.20 -26.74
C GLY A 443 2.78 1.64 -27.21
N ILE A 444 3.35 1.81 -28.41
CA ILE A 444 3.45 3.10 -29.11
C ILE A 444 2.46 3.18 -30.27
N VAL A 445 1.87 4.36 -30.47
CA VAL A 445 1.03 4.66 -31.64
C VAL A 445 1.85 5.49 -32.62
N MET A 446 1.87 5.09 -33.89
CA MET A 446 2.55 5.82 -34.95
C MET A 446 1.63 6.02 -36.15
N ASP A 447 1.72 7.16 -36.81
CA ASP A 447 0.90 7.44 -38.00
C ASP A 447 1.36 6.64 -39.22
N ALA A 448 0.40 6.25 -40.06
CA ALA A 448 0.68 5.84 -41.42
C ALA A 448 1.27 7.01 -42.24
N PRO A 449 2.07 6.76 -43.29
CA PRO A 449 2.54 7.83 -44.16
C PRO A 449 1.36 8.53 -44.84
N ILE A 450 1.54 9.82 -45.14
CA ILE A 450 0.60 10.58 -45.97
C ILE A 450 0.71 10.06 -47.41
N VAL A 451 -0.46 9.85 -48.03
CA VAL A 451 -0.56 9.52 -49.45
C VAL A 451 -0.85 10.80 -50.21
N HIS A 452 0.01 11.12 -51.17
CA HIS A 452 -0.11 12.30 -52.01
C HIS A 452 -0.43 11.90 -53.44
N LYS A 453 -1.64 12.19 -53.89
CA LYS A 453 -2.10 11.87 -55.25
C LYS A 453 -1.97 13.08 -56.17
N LYS A 454 -1.31 12.90 -57.31
CA LYS A 454 -1.22 13.87 -58.41
C LYS A 454 -1.82 13.30 -59.70
N VAL A 455 -2.46 14.17 -60.46
CA VAL A 455 -2.93 13.91 -61.82
C VAL A 455 -2.34 14.98 -62.75
N SER A 456 -1.62 14.52 -63.77
CA SER A 456 -1.04 15.35 -64.82
C SER A 456 -1.88 15.24 -66.10
N GLY A 457 -1.94 16.32 -66.89
CA GLY A 457 -2.80 16.42 -68.07
C GLY A 457 -3.89 17.48 -67.92
N ALA A 458 -4.21 18.18 -69.01
CA ALA A 458 -5.19 19.26 -68.98
C ALA A 458 -6.63 18.74 -68.85
N ASN A 459 -7.45 19.45 -68.08
CA ASN A 459 -8.90 19.18 -67.92
C ASN A 459 -9.23 17.74 -67.47
N ALA A 460 -8.39 17.15 -66.62
CA ALA A 460 -8.64 15.83 -66.05
C ALA A 460 -9.94 15.82 -65.23
N ARG A 461 -10.80 14.83 -65.51
CA ARG A 461 -12.07 14.64 -64.80
C ARG A 461 -11.80 13.98 -63.45
N PRO A 462 -12.35 14.47 -62.32
CA PRO A 462 -12.13 13.84 -61.02
C PRO A 462 -12.46 12.34 -61.05
N GLU A 463 -11.49 11.52 -60.67
CA GLU A 463 -11.61 10.06 -60.60
C GLU A 463 -11.30 9.57 -59.18
N THR A 464 -11.84 8.41 -58.83
CA THR A 464 -11.58 7.73 -57.56
C THR A 464 -10.37 6.82 -57.70
N PHE A 465 -9.25 7.23 -57.09
CA PHE A 465 -8.04 6.41 -57.00
C PHE A 465 -8.10 5.56 -55.75
N VAL A 466 -7.66 4.31 -55.85
CA VAL A 466 -7.66 3.33 -54.75
C VAL A 466 -6.22 2.98 -54.42
N PHE A 467 -5.87 3.06 -53.14
CA PHE A 467 -4.55 2.68 -52.62
C PHE A 467 -4.70 1.46 -51.75
N GLU A 468 -3.83 0.48 -51.95
CA GLU A 468 -3.79 -0.75 -51.18
C GLU A 468 -2.55 -0.75 -50.27
N TRP A 469 -2.82 -0.94 -48.99
CA TRP A 469 -1.84 -1.17 -47.94
C TRP A 469 -1.82 -2.67 -47.63
N THR A 470 -0.73 -3.35 -47.95
CA THR A 470 -0.57 -4.79 -47.76
C THR A 470 0.49 -5.05 -46.69
N ALA A 471 0.22 -5.98 -45.79
CA ALA A 471 1.27 -6.58 -44.98
C ALA A 471 2.29 -7.23 -45.92
N VAL A 472 3.58 -6.96 -45.75
CA VAL A 472 4.62 -7.74 -46.44
C VAL A 472 4.98 -8.89 -45.52
N PRO A 473 4.55 -10.14 -45.79
CA PRO A 473 4.97 -11.22 -44.94
C PRO A 473 6.46 -11.49 -45.18
N ASP A 474 7.23 -11.48 -44.11
CA ASP A 474 8.14 -12.60 -43.88
C ASP A 474 7.48 -13.50 -42.82
N PRO A 475 6.83 -14.61 -43.25
CA PRO A 475 6.17 -15.55 -42.35
C PRO A 475 7.11 -16.18 -41.31
N ASN A 476 8.43 -16.09 -41.51
CA ASN A 476 9.43 -16.70 -40.64
C ASN A 476 10.01 -15.72 -39.60
N THR A 477 9.62 -14.44 -39.60
CA THR A 477 10.20 -13.41 -38.71
C THR A 477 9.18 -12.47 -38.06
N LEU A 478 7.88 -12.86 -38.01
CA LEU A 478 6.89 -12.12 -37.23
C LEU A 478 7.36 -12.03 -35.75
N PRO A 479 7.51 -10.82 -35.18
CA PRO A 479 7.88 -10.68 -33.77
C PRO A 479 6.87 -11.38 -32.88
N GLY A 480 7.35 -12.25 -31.98
CA GLY A 480 6.53 -12.78 -30.89
C GLY A 480 5.40 -13.74 -31.27
N GLY A 481 5.46 -14.44 -32.41
CA GLY A 481 4.48 -15.49 -32.74
C GLY A 481 3.07 -14.98 -33.05
N ARG A 482 2.93 -13.74 -33.52
CA ARG A 482 1.62 -13.19 -33.95
C ARG A 482 1.06 -13.91 -35.17
N SER A 483 -0.27 -13.93 -35.25
CA SER A 483 -1.03 -14.37 -36.44
C SER A 483 -1.38 -13.22 -37.41
N TYR A 484 -1.06 -11.96 -37.06
CA TYR A 484 -1.33 -10.76 -37.89
C TYR A 484 -0.39 -9.59 -37.55
N LEU A 485 -0.15 -8.69 -38.52
CA LEU A 485 0.55 -7.41 -38.32
C LEU A 485 -0.44 -6.29 -37.97
N PRO A 486 -0.04 -5.28 -37.17
CA PRO A 486 -0.87 -4.09 -36.93
C PRO A 486 -1.24 -3.42 -38.26
N MET A 487 -2.46 -2.91 -38.39
CA MET A 487 -2.90 -2.21 -39.60
C MET A 487 -3.44 -0.82 -39.27
N PRO A 488 -3.50 0.09 -40.25
CA PRO A 488 -4.10 1.40 -40.05
C PRO A 488 -5.52 1.30 -39.49
N ASN A 489 -5.80 2.05 -38.41
CA ASN A 489 -7.08 2.06 -37.68
C ASN A 489 -7.52 0.71 -37.08
N GLY A 490 -6.59 -0.23 -36.86
CA GLY A 490 -6.85 -1.46 -36.09
C GLY A 490 -7.57 -2.58 -36.82
N LEU A 491 -7.59 -2.57 -38.16
CA LEU A 491 -8.21 -3.62 -38.97
C LEU A 491 -7.34 -4.89 -39.05
N ASN A 492 -7.78 -6.01 -38.47
CA ASN A 492 -7.05 -7.28 -38.59
C ASN A 492 -7.27 -7.91 -39.99
N ALA A 493 -6.61 -7.38 -41.02
CA ALA A 493 -6.68 -7.85 -42.40
C ALA A 493 -5.28 -8.03 -43.00
N GLU A 494 -5.13 -8.86 -44.03
CA GLU A 494 -3.87 -8.97 -44.79
C GLU A 494 -3.62 -7.74 -45.68
N SER A 495 -4.69 -7.05 -46.06
CA SER A 495 -4.65 -5.76 -46.75
C SER A 495 -5.79 -4.83 -46.34
N VAL A 496 -5.55 -3.53 -46.46
CA VAL A 496 -6.55 -2.47 -46.28
C VAL A 496 -6.51 -1.57 -47.52
N GLN A 497 -7.68 -1.22 -48.04
CA GLN A 497 -7.80 -0.28 -49.16
C GLN A 497 -8.39 1.04 -48.70
N ALA A 498 -7.89 2.14 -49.26
CA ALA A 498 -8.42 3.48 -49.04
C ALA A 498 -8.53 4.20 -50.38
N SER A 499 -9.55 5.05 -50.53
CA SER A 499 -9.80 5.73 -51.80
C SER A 499 -9.88 7.24 -51.65
N LEU A 500 -9.52 7.94 -52.72
CA LEU A 500 -9.50 9.39 -52.80
C LEU A 500 -9.96 9.85 -54.17
N GLN A 501 -10.94 10.76 -54.21
CA GLN A 501 -11.38 11.38 -55.45
C GLN A 501 -10.62 12.69 -55.72
N THR A 502 -10.00 12.80 -56.90
CA THR A 502 -9.36 14.03 -57.38
C THR A 502 -9.20 14.03 -58.90
N GLY A 503 -9.12 15.21 -59.52
CA GLY A 503 -8.68 15.40 -60.91
C GLY A 503 -7.41 16.25 -61.02
N THR A 504 -6.82 16.61 -59.88
CA THR A 504 -5.62 17.45 -59.80
C THR A 504 -4.69 16.85 -58.74
N GLU A 505 -4.46 17.55 -57.63
CA GLU A 505 -3.57 17.13 -56.56
C GLU A 505 -4.34 17.10 -55.23
N LYS A 506 -4.17 16.03 -54.45
CA LYS A 506 -4.85 15.87 -53.15
C LYS A 506 -4.09 14.89 -52.25
N GLU A 507 -4.10 15.17 -50.95
CA GLU A 507 -3.51 14.30 -49.93
C GLU A 507 -4.59 13.56 -49.13
N MET A 508 -4.22 12.41 -48.56
CA MET A 508 -5.01 11.70 -47.57
C MET A 508 -4.14 11.00 -46.51
N THR A 509 -4.72 10.80 -45.33
CA THR A 509 -4.14 10.00 -44.25
C THR A 509 -4.76 8.61 -44.22
N LEU A 510 -3.96 7.58 -44.01
CA LEU A 510 -4.45 6.20 -43.83
C LEU A 510 -4.82 5.89 -42.36
N GLY A 511 -4.52 6.80 -41.43
CA GLY A 511 -4.76 6.65 -39.98
C GLY A 511 -3.49 6.32 -39.22
N SER A 512 -3.64 5.67 -38.06
CA SER A 512 -2.54 5.30 -37.16
C SER A 512 -2.44 3.80 -36.94
N LEU A 513 -1.25 3.33 -36.55
CA LEU A 513 -0.94 1.96 -36.19
C LEU A 513 -0.52 1.90 -34.71
N SER A 514 -1.01 0.91 -33.97
CA SER A 514 -0.67 0.69 -32.57
C SER A 514 0.25 -0.52 -32.43
N PHE A 515 1.44 -0.32 -31.88
CA PHE A 515 2.46 -1.34 -31.69
C PHE A 515 2.63 -1.64 -30.21
N THR A 516 2.21 -2.84 -29.79
CA THR A 516 2.29 -3.29 -28.40
C THR A 516 3.50 -4.17 -28.10
N GLN A 517 4.36 -4.42 -29.09
CA GLN A 517 5.57 -5.23 -28.96
C GLN A 517 6.72 -4.59 -29.71
N ALA A 518 7.94 -4.82 -29.23
CA ALA A 518 9.15 -4.50 -29.97
C ALA A 518 9.30 -5.45 -31.17
N GLY A 519 9.91 -4.95 -32.25
CA GLY A 519 10.12 -5.69 -33.48
C GLY A 519 10.09 -4.80 -34.72
N THR A 520 10.30 -5.42 -35.87
CA THR A 520 10.31 -4.76 -37.18
C THR A 520 9.06 -5.15 -37.95
N TYR A 521 8.28 -4.15 -38.38
CA TYR A 521 7.01 -4.31 -39.06
C TYR A 521 7.08 -3.70 -40.47
N ALA A 522 6.95 -4.52 -41.51
CA ALA A 522 7.08 -4.09 -42.90
C ALA A 522 5.75 -4.17 -43.67
N TYR A 523 5.49 -3.14 -44.47
CA TYR A 523 4.26 -2.97 -45.26
C TYR A 523 4.58 -2.50 -46.66
N ARG A 524 3.65 -2.73 -47.57
CA ARG A 524 3.70 -2.27 -48.95
C ARG A 524 2.51 -1.37 -49.22
N LEU A 525 2.76 -0.23 -49.86
CA LEU A 525 1.71 0.68 -50.33
C LEU A 525 1.80 0.83 -51.84
N LYS A 526 0.67 0.59 -52.51
CA LYS A 526 0.51 0.70 -53.97
C LYS A 526 -0.78 1.40 -54.36
N GLU A 527 -0.79 2.00 -55.54
CA GLU A 527 -2.03 2.36 -56.22
C GLU A 527 -2.57 1.17 -57.01
N ILE A 528 -3.89 0.99 -56.97
CA ILE A 528 -4.63 0.00 -57.75
C ILE A 528 -5.10 0.64 -59.05
N ASN A 529 -4.75 0.00 -60.17
CA ASN A 529 -5.28 0.35 -61.47
C ASN A 529 -6.73 -0.14 -61.60
N THR A 530 -7.69 0.77 -61.47
CA THR A 530 -9.13 0.48 -61.59
C THR A 530 -9.62 0.45 -63.04
N GLY A 531 -8.75 0.71 -64.02
CA GLY A 531 -9.09 0.68 -65.44
C GLY A 531 -9.88 1.90 -65.94
N ALA A 532 -9.85 3.02 -65.21
CA ALA A 532 -10.52 4.24 -65.65
C ALA A 532 -10.01 4.70 -67.03
N ALA A 533 -10.94 4.97 -67.95
CA ALA A 533 -10.60 5.33 -69.31
C ALA A 533 -9.76 6.62 -69.35
N ASN A 534 -8.76 6.64 -70.24
CA ASN A 534 -7.87 7.78 -70.49
C ASN A 534 -6.86 8.10 -69.36
N TYR A 535 -6.72 7.23 -68.37
CA TYR A 535 -5.73 7.34 -67.31
C TYR A 535 -4.61 6.30 -67.47
N THR A 536 -3.37 6.76 -67.36
CA THR A 536 -2.20 5.90 -67.08
C THR A 536 -1.90 5.97 -65.59
N TYR A 537 -1.93 4.82 -64.92
CA TYR A 537 -1.76 4.69 -63.47
C TYR A 537 -0.29 4.57 -63.07
N ASP A 538 0.03 5.06 -61.87
CA ASP A 538 1.37 4.97 -61.29
C ASP A 538 1.60 3.56 -60.74
N GLU A 539 2.67 2.90 -61.18
CA GLU A 539 3.05 1.54 -60.75
C GLU A 539 4.02 1.54 -59.55
N THR A 540 4.38 2.72 -59.03
CA THR A 540 5.30 2.88 -57.89
C THR A 540 4.86 2.04 -56.70
N SER A 541 5.83 1.38 -56.06
CA SER A 541 5.62 0.60 -54.84
C SER A 541 6.48 1.19 -53.73
N TYR A 542 5.85 1.54 -52.62
CA TYR A 542 6.55 1.96 -51.40
C TYR A 542 6.65 0.79 -50.42
N THR A 543 7.81 0.61 -49.81
CA THR A 543 8.00 -0.26 -48.65
C THR A 543 8.08 0.63 -47.41
N ILE A 544 7.23 0.37 -46.42
CA ILE A 544 7.20 1.14 -45.17
C ILE A 544 7.57 0.21 -44.03
N THR A 545 8.59 0.59 -43.27
CA THR A 545 9.08 -0.21 -42.13
C THR A 545 8.96 0.58 -40.84
N TYR A 546 8.39 -0.04 -39.81
CA TYR A 546 8.38 0.46 -38.44
C TYR A 546 9.30 -0.41 -37.59
N GLU A 547 10.36 0.18 -37.04
CA GLU A 547 11.19 -0.44 -36.01
C GLU A 547 10.74 0.04 -34.64
N ILE A 548 10.27 -0.89 -33.82
CA ILE A 548 9.86 -0.64 -32.43
C ILE A 548 10.91 -1.27 -31.52
N ARG A 549 11.55 -0.46 -30.69
CA ARG A 549 12.57 -0.89 -29.72
C ARG A 549 12.21 -0.42 -28.32
N ILE A 550 12.74 -1.09 -27.31
CA ILE A 550 12.74 -0.57 -25.94
C ILE A 550 14.12 0.01 -25.68
N ASP A 551 14.16 1.23 -25.15
CA ASP A 551 15.40 1.86 -24.73
C ASP A 551 15.92 1.20 -23.45
N GLU A 552 17.14 0.68 -23.46
CA GLU A 552 17.69 -0.10 -22.34
C GLU A 552 17.94 0.75 -21.08
N ASN A 553 18.04 2.07 -21.19
CA ASN A 553 18.31 2.94 -20.04
C ASN A 553 17.04 3.55 -19.46
N THR A 554 16.08 3.90 -20.32
CA THR A 554 14.85 4.58 -19.92
C THR A 554 13.64 3.64 -19.86
N HIS A 555 13.76 2.43 -20.39
CA HIS A 555 12.70 1.44 -20.52
C HIS A 555 11.44 1.97 -21.23
N GLN A 556 11.64 2.97 -22.10
CA GLN A 556 10.60 3.55 -22.94
C GLN A 556 10.56 2.87 -24.31
N THR A 557 9.34 2.67 -24.81
CA THR A 557 9.12 2.19 -26.18
C THR A 557 9.41 3.32 -27.16
N ILE A 558 10.33 3.09 -28.09
CA ILE A 558 10.74 4.03 -29.14
C ILE A 558 10.37 3.43 -30.50
N GLY A 559 9.72 4.22 -31.34
CA GLY A 559 9.35 3.82 -32.70
C GLY A 559 10.06 4.66 -33.76
N LYS A 560 10.52 4.02 -34.83
CA LYS A 560 11.12 4.67 -36.01
C LYS A 560 10.44 4.17 -37.28
N ARG A 561 10.02 5.10 -38.15
CA ARG A 561 9.44 4.79 -39.46
C ARG A 561 10.44 5.10 -40.57
N THR A 562 10.58 4.20 -41.53
CA THR A 562 11.31 4.41 -42.80
C THR A 562 10.42 4.13 -43.99
N ILE A 563 10.68 4.82 -45.11
CA ILE A 563 9.95 4.65 -46.37
C ILE A 563 10.98 4.46 -47.47
N GLU A 564 10.85 3.38 -48.24
CA GLU A 564 11.67 3.09 -49.41
C GLU A 564 10.83 3.12 -50.68
N ARG A 565 11.41 3.63 -51.76
CA ARG A 565 10.82 3.64 -53.10
C ARG A 565 11.76 2.95 -54.08
N GLY A 566 11.37 1.78 -54.59
CA GLY A 566 12.20 1.03 -55.54
C GLY A 566 13.57 0.62 -54.99
N GLY A 567 13.71 0.42 -53.67
CA GLY A 567 14.97 0.10 -52.99
C GLY A 567 15.79 1.31 -52.52
N GLU A 568 15.34 2.54 -52.80
CA GLU A 568 15.96 3.77 -52.30
C GLU A 568 15.26 4.26 -51.03
N LEU A 569 16.02 4.49 -49.95
CA LEU A 569 15.51 5.07 -48.71
C LEU A 569 15.22 6.57 -48.86
N LEU A 570 13.99 6.97 -48.57
CA LEU A 570 13.55 8.35 -48.64
C LEU A 570 13.85 9.12 -47.33
N PRO A 571 14.01 10.46 -47.39
CA PRO A 571 14.10 11.31 -46.20
C PRO A 571 12.90 11.11 -45.25
N ALA A 572 13.10 11.26 -43.95
CA ALA A 572 12.07 10.98 -42.93
C ALA A 572 10.75 11.79 -43.09
N ALA A 573 10.81 12.98 -43.66
CA ALA A 573 9.65 13.85 -43.92
C ALA A 573 8.93 13.55 -45.26
N SER A 574 9.33 12.50 -45.97
CA SER A 574 8.77 12.18 -47.29
C SER A 574 7.35 11.62 -47.18
N VAL A 575 6.53 11.97 -48.18
CA VAL A 575 5.18 11.43 -48.36
C VAL A 575 5.16 10.43 -49.52
N CYS A 576 4.24 9.47 -49.50
CA CYS A 576 4.09 8.49 -50.56
C CYS A 576 3.34 9.14 -51.74
N THR A 577 4.07 9.57 -52.78
CA THR A 577 3.48 10.27 -53.93
C THR A 577 3.17 9.33 -55.08
N PHE A 578 1.96 9.42 -55.63
CA PHE A 578 1.53 8.68 -56.83
C PHE A 578 1.08 9.68 -57.91
N THR A 579 1.60 9.58 -59.13
CA THR A 579 1.33 10.52 -60.23
C THR A 579 0.75 9.81 -61.45
N ASN A 580 -0.51 10.10 -61.76
CA ASN A 580 -1.17 9.56 -62.97
C ASN A 580 -1.16 10.57 -64.11
N ILE A 581 -1.31 10.06 -65.32
CA ILE A 581 -1.38 10.87 -66.54
C ILE A 581 -2.78 10.71 -67.14
N TYR A 582 -3.45 11.82 -67.42
CA TYR A 582 -4.74 11.88 -68.10
C TYR A 582 -4.58 12.40 -69.53
N VAL A 583 -5.21 11.73 -70.50
CA VAL A 583 -5.21 12.14 -71.92
C VAL A 583 -6.64 12.30 -72.42
N ALA A 584 -7.10 13.54 -72.67
CA ALA A 584 -8.48 13.78 -73.08
C ALA A 584 -8.89 12.97 -74.34
N PRO A 585 -10.07 12.32 -74.35
CA PRO A 585 -10.54 11.56 -75.50
C PRO A 585 -10.78 12.49 -76.70
N GLY A 586 -10.06 12.26 -77.80
CA GLY A 586 -10.14 13.06 -79.03
C GLY A 586 -8.93 13.96 -79.33
N GLY A 587 -7.85 13.91 -78.53
CA GLY A 587 -6.63 14.69 -78.74
C GLY A 587 -5.73 14.21 -79.88
N GLY A 588 -6.25 14.14 -81.10
CA GLY A 588 -5.46 14.04 -82.32
C GLY A 588 -5.50 15.38 -83.07
N THR A 589 -4.45 16.19 -82.95
CA THR A 589 -4.00 17.07 -84.05
C THR A 589 -2.47 17.16 -84.07
N THR A 590 -1.97 17.13 -85.30
CA THR A 590 -0.61 16.98 -85.80
C THR A 590 0.28 18.24 -85.65
N PRO A 591 1.60 18.14 -85.90
CA PRO A 591 2.57 19.24 -85.77
C PRO A 591 2.43 20.28 -86.90
N GLY A 592 2.56 21.58 -86.58
CA GLY A 592 2.62 22.63 -87.61
C GLY A 592 2.72 24.06 -87.09
N THR A 593 3.96 24.57 -87.11
CA THR A 593 4.39 25.90 -87.61
C THR A 593 3.86 27.19 -86.95
N SER A 594 4.82 27.95 -86.41
CA SER A 594 4.75 29.36 -86.06
C SER A 594 4.43 30.26 -87.26
N GLY A 595 3.48 31.17 -87.10
CA GLY A 595 3.20 32.25 -88.05
C GLY A 595 2.43 33.38 -87.35
N GLU A 596 2.85 34.60 -87.63
CA GLU A 596 2.65 35.83 -86.86
C GLU A 596 1.21 36.41 -86.88
N THR A 597 0.97 37.25 -85.85
CA THR A 597 -0.05 38.29 -85.55
C THR A 597 -0.51 39.20 -86.71
N PRO A 598 -1.38 40.24 -86.52
CA PRO A 598 -2.45 40.50 -85.52
C PRO A 598 -3.76 41.09 -86.14
N GLY A 599 -4.84 41.24 -85.36
CA GLY A 599 -6.00 42.03 -85.76
C GLY A 599 -6.92 42.42 -84.61
N THR A 600 -7.03 43.73 -84.37
CA THR A 600 -7.72 44.41 -83.27
C THR A 600 -9.21 44.70 -83.52
N ASN A 601 -9.95 44.87 -82.42
CA ASN A 601 -11.06 45.84 -82.18
C ASN A 601 -12.56 45.44 -82.37
N PRO A 602 -13.49 46.14 -81.66
CA PRO A 602 -14.61 45.54 -80.92
C PRO A 602 -16.02 46.17 -81.19
N GLY A 603 -17.06 45.75 -80.43
CA GLY A 603 -18.41 46.38 -80.32
C GLY A 603 -19.54 45.52 -80.93
N THR A 604 -20.81 45.50 -80.52
CA THR A 604 -21.70 46.37 -79.69
C THR A 604 -23.03 45.59 -79.41
N PRO A 605 -23.91 45.97 -78.46
CA PRO A 605 -25.02 45.15 -77.88
C PRO A 605 -26.48 45.65 -78.14
N GLY A 606 -27.51 44.91 -77.68
CA GLY A 606 -28.94 45.33 -77.49
C GLY A 606 -29.94 44.14 -77.56
N ILE A 607 -30.75 43.72 -76.56
CA ILE A 607 -31.91 44.24 -75.78
C ILE A 607 -33.31 44.23 -76.48
N ARG A 608 -34.29 43.52 -75.86
CA ARG A 608 -35.74 43.82 -75.54
C ARG A 608 -36.63 42.54 -75.71
N GLY A 609 -37.19 41.85 -74.68
CA GLY A 609 -38.34 42.13 -73.77
C GLY A 609 -39.68 41.57 -74.33
N GLY A 610 -40.60 40.82 -73.68
CA GLY A 610 -40.78 40.23 -72.34
C GLY A 610 -42.15 39.49 -72.21
N SER A 611 -42.36 38.69 -71.14
CA SER A 611 -43.65 38.31 -70.49
C SER A 611 -43.40 37.45 -69.21
N VAL A 612 -44.24 37.56 -68.16
CA VAL A 612 -44.11 37.08 -66.73
C VAL A 612 -45.54 36.73 -66.20
N PRO A 613 -45.85 35.94 -65.12
CA PRO A 613 -45.03 35.46 -63.96
C PRO A 613 -45.15 33.99 -63.45
N GLN A 614 -44.13 33.66 -62.64
CA GLN A 614 -44.03 32.84 -61.40
C GLN A 614 -44.27 31.31 -61.37
N GLY A 615 -43.18 30.59 -61.07
CA GLY A 615 -43.18 29.39 -60.22
C GLY A 615 -42.20 28.29 -60.63
N GLY A 616 -41.10 28.12 -59.88
CA GLY A 616 -40.36 26.85 -59.76
C GLY A 616 -38.95 26.78 -60.36
N ASP A 617 -37.94 26.86 -59.48
CA ASP A 617 -36.60 26.22 -59.42
C ASP A 617 -35.77 26.09 -60.73
N VAL A 618 -34.49 26.47 -60.83
CA VAL A 618 -33.30 26.19 -59.99
C VAL A 618 -32.16 27.14 -60.41
N LEU A 619 -31.16 27.37 -59.54
CA LEU A 619 -29.69 27.53 -59.80
C LEU A 619 -29.03 28.83 -59.29
N GLY A 620 -27.90 28.62 -58.57
CA GLY A 620 -26.62 29.17 -59.00
C GLY A 620 -26.18 30.53 -58.44
N ALA A 621 -25.20 30.47 -57.54
CA ALA A 621 -23.94 31.21 -57.50
C ALA A 621 -23.90 32.76 -57.68
N ARG A 622 -22.98 33.36 -56.91
CA ARG A 622 -22.53 34.78 -56.92
C ARG A 622 -23.53 35.78 -56.34
N ARG A 623 -23.16 36.95 -55.84
CA ARG A 623 -21.93 37.63 -55.39
C ARG A 623 -22.41 38.96 -54.79
N ASP A 624 -21.58 39.52 -53.93
CA ASP A 624 -21.36 40.95 -53.73
C ASP A 624 -22.58 41.87 -53.65
N THR A 625 -22.87 42.34 -52.44
CA THR A 625 -22.46 43.68 -51.99
C THR A 625 -22.95 43.91 -50.57
N GLY A 626 -22.10 44.53 -49.76
CA GLY A 626 -22.56 45.57 -48.84
C GLY A 626 -23.28 45.14 -47.58
N ARG A 627 -22.60 44.35 -46.73
CA ARG A 627 -22.68 44.59 -45.28
C ARG A 627 -21.34 44.22 -44.63
N ASN A 628 -20.59 45.25 -44.23
CA ASN A 628 -19.40 45.15 -43.37
C ASN A 628 -19.76 44.41 -42.06
N PRO A 629 -18.85 43.66 -41.41
CA PRO A 629 -17.80 44.34 -40.64
C PRO A 629 -16.41 43.66 -40.66
N GLU A 630 -15.41 44.50 -40.45
CA GLU A 630 -14.04 44.16 -40.11
C GLU A 630 -13.97 43.39 -38.76
N LYS A 631 -12.93 42.56 -38.58
CA LYS A 631 -12.37 42.21 -37.25
C LYS A 631 -11.97 43.51 -36.50
N PRO A 632 -11.76 43.60 -35.16
CA PRO A 632 -11.27 42.55 -34.23
C PRO A 632 -11.79 42.58 -32.75
N SER A 633 -11.40 41.59 -31.94
CA SER A 633 -11.12 41.63 -30.47
C SER A 633 -12.21 41.95 -29.40
N LEU A 634 -11.99 41.36 -28.20
CA LEU A 634 -12.20 41.87 -26.82
C LEU A 634 -13.60 41.92 -26.13
N LEU A 635 -13.65 41.19 -24.99
CA LEU A 635 -14.16 41.51 -23.61
C LEU A 635 -15.67 41.68 -23.25
N ASP A 636 -16.04 40.87 -22.23
CA ASP A 636 -16.86 41.10 -21.01
C ASP A 636 -18.37 41.38 -21.08
N SER A 637 -19.26 40.98 -20.15
CA SER A 637 -19.41 40.13 -18.93
C SER A 637 -20.84 40.46 -18.39
N PRO A 638 -21.55 39.78 -17.44
CA PRO A 638 -21.02 39.38 -16.12
C PRO A 638 -21.68 38.14 -15.44
N ALA A 639 -21.27 37.92 -14.18
CA ALA A 639 -21.87 37.09 -13.12
C ALA A 639 -21.38 35.64 -12.97
N VAL A 640 -20.12 35.49 -12.56
CA VAL A 640 -19.77 34.48 -11.54
C VAL A 640 -19.30 35.23 -10.30
N LEU A 641 -19.89 34.85 -9.16
CA LEU A 641 -19.67 35.42 -7.84
C LEU A 641 -18.18 35.52 -7.48
N GLY A 642 -17.85 36.65 -6.87
CA GLY A 642 -16.49 37.04 -6.53
C GLY A 642 -15.91 36.29 -5.34
N MET A 643 -14.68 35.83 -5.52
CA MET A 643 -13.69 35.84 -4.44
C MET A 643 -12.89 37.13 -4.56
N ARG A 644 -13.12 38.08 -3.65
CA ARG A 644 -12.17 39.18 -3.41
C ARG A 644 -11.02 38.64 -2.57
N ARG A 645 -9.81 38.87 -3.06
CA ARG A 645 -8.57 38.95 -2.27
C ARG A 645 -8.68 40.03 -1.20
N ALA A 646 -8.01 39.81 -0.07
CA ALA A 646 -7.15 40.81 0.54
C ALA A 646 -5.80 40.14 0.85
N LEU A 647 -4.74 40.76 0.32
CA LEU A 647 -3.34 40.47 0.57
C LEU A 647 -2.90 41.09 1.90
N THR A 648 -2.03 40.39 2.63
CA THR A 648 -0.75 40.89 3.18
C THR A 648 0.19 39.68 3.12
N GLY A 649 1.28 39.69 2.34
CA GLY A 649 2.58 40.22 2.77
C GLY A 649 3.06 39.37 3.96
N ASP A 650 4.01 38.44 3.84
CA ASP A 650 5.38 38.69 3.41
C ASP A 650 6.02 37.48 2.71
N GLY A 651 6.95 37.78 1.80
CA GLY A 651 7.67 36.78 0.99
C GLY A 651 8.73 36.01 1.79
N PHE A 652 8.90 34.75 1.43
CA PHE A 652 10.12 34.00 1.71
C PHE A 652 10.63 33.34 0.42
N ASP A 653 11.87 33.69 0.12
CA ASP A 653 12.59 33.48 -1.13
C ASP A 653 13.08 32.01 -1.24
N LEU A 654 12.83 31.38 -2.40
CA LEU A 654 13.12 29.97 -2.70
C LEU A 654 14.58 29.75 -3.14
N ALA A 655 15.51 30.61 -2.69
CA ALA A 655 16.92 30.59 -3.09
C ALA A 655 17.89 30.14 -1.99
N MET A 656 17.42 29.70 -0.82
CA MET A 656 18.28 29.35 0.33
C MET A 656 18.23 27.90 0.84
N HIS A 657 17.63 26.94 0.12
CA HIS A 657 17.52 25.55 0.62
C HIS A 657 18.18 24.44 -0.21
N THR A 658 19.02 24.79 -1.19
CA THR A 658 19.90 23.83 -1.88
C THR A 658 21.33 23.76 -1.31
N GLY A 659 21.62 24.46 -0.21
CA GLY A 659 22.96 24.52 0.40
C GLY A 659 23.19 23.73 1.70
N ALA A 660 22.17 23.10 2.29
CA ALA A 660 22.26 22.58 3.67
C ALA A 660 22.30 21.04 3.80
N VAL A 661 22.20 20.27 2.72
CA VAL A 661 22.19 18.79 2.78
C VAL A 661 23.55 18.14 2.43
N VAL A 662 24.54 18.93 2.00
CA VAL A 662 25.87 18.42 1.58
C VAL A 662 26.97 18.63 2.65
N LEU A 663 26.71 19.31 3.76
CA LEU A 663 27.72 19.61 4.79
C LEU A 663 27.67 18.74 6.07
N CYS A 664 26.66 17.88 6.25
CA CYS A 664 26.56 17.03 7.45
C CYS A 664 27.22 15.65 7.33
N SER A 665 27.60 15.21 6.12
CA SER A 665 28.27 13.92 5.89
C SER A 665 29.81 14.00 5.91
N CYS A 666 30.41 15.20 5.87
CA CYS A 666 31.87 15.36 5.96
C CYS A 666 32.42 15.61 7.38
N ALA A 667 31.58 15.95 8.36
CA ALA A 667 32.02 16.19 9.75
C ALA A 667 32.17 14.90 10.58
N ALA A 668 31.48 13.81 10.23
CA ALA A 668 31.55 12.54 10.96
C ALA A 668 32.82 11.72 10.64
N VAL A 669 33.40 11.89 9.45
CA VAL A 669 34.60 11.14 9.01
C VAL A 669 35.90 11.77 9.56
N LEU A 670 35.92 13.08 9.84
CA LEU A 670 37.10 13.76 10.42
C LEU A 670 37.23 13.58 11.94
N LEU A 671 36.15 13.27 12.67
CA LEU A 671 36.21 12.98 14.12
C LEU A 671 36.60 11.53 14.43
N ILE A 672 36.49 10.61 13.47
CA ILE A 672 36.91 9.20 13.64
C ILE A 672 38.42 9.03 13.34
N LEU A 673 39.04 9.93 12.58
CA LEU A 673 40.47 9.90 12.27
C LEU A 673 41.35 10.66 13.28
N ALA A 674 40.79 11.54 14.11
CA ALA A 674 41.55 12.29 15.13
C ALA A 674 41.63 11.60 16.51
N GLY A 675 40.92 10.48 16.73
CA GLY A 675 40.86 9.80 18.03
C GLY A 675 41.83 8.63 18.22
N ARG A 676 42.67 8.29 17.21
CA ARG A 676 43.53 7.10 17.23
C ARG A 676 45.03 7.33 17.41
N GLU A 677 45.48 8.57 17.53
CA GLU A 677 46.86 8.86 17.95
C GLU A 677 46.83 9.72 19.21
N GLN A 678 47.15 9.12 20.36
CA GLN A 678 47.93 9.70 21.48
C GLN A 678 47.77 8.81 22.72
N LYS A 679 48.54 7.72 22.77
CA LYS A 679 48.97 7.09 24.02
C LYS A 679 50.46 6.74 23.90
N LYS A 680 51.35 7.63 24.38
CA LYS A 680 52.49 7.31 25.27
C LYS A 680 53.51 8.46 25.38
N LYS A 681 54.05 8.56 26.62
CA LYS A 681 55.16 9.37 27.18
C LYS A 681 54.71 10.75 27.71
N GLY A 682 54.88 11.12 28.98
CA GLY A 682 55.63 10.55 30.10
C GLY A 682 56.24 11.69 30.94
N SER A 683 56.27 11.51 32.27
CA SER A 683 57.04 12.27 33.28
C SER A 683 56.55 13.68 33.67
N ARG A 684 55.92 13.78 34.84
CA ARG A 684 56.62 14.09 36.11
C ARG A 684 55.81 13.64 37.30
#